data_AF-A0A5C8HQW0-F1
#
_entry.id   AF-A0A5C8HQW0-F1
#
_cell.length_a   1.000
_cell.length_b   1.000
_cell.length_c   1.000
_cell.angle_alpha   90.00
_cell.angle_beta   90.00
_cell.angle_gamma   90.00
#
_symmetry.space_group_name_H-M   'P 1'
#
loop_
_entity.id
_entity.type
_entity.pdbx_description
1 polymer ?
#
loop_
_entity_poly.entity_id
_entity_poly.type
_entity_poly.pdbx_seq_one_letter_code
_entity_poly.pdbx_strand_id
1 'polypeptide(L)'
;MKLHRLEIEGFGPFLRRQVIDFDDYDADGLFLISGKTGAGKSSLLDAVCFALYASVPRYNSLGAKRVRSDHALAEDRTEVSLTFSTGNETYRVTRSPEYERPKQRGGGMTMQQAAVQLDRLDGEQWVGIASRAVDAGNHLAEILQLNKDQFLQVILLAQNRFAKFLLADSKERQTLLRTLFGTRRFEDYQRQLIERKKTSEQSVAAARARLLDRLSDAEKLVQTQGWGEVTPGTNGAAGSAGAGGSADEAGAEGSPGDGGAEGSAGDGAVEGSADEAGTEDWRGEDRVESSRAEGNAEVPVVDAALLPVAGRLEMLSRAQERGAYRVDATKDAVDRADQARTESAATAAETRGRRERQQRRDATREELTRLEAQVPAVSLRRTELAAAREAQRVATSIKTHARDLAAADAAAATVVAAQLAWAELIRDMRDETDTHDSADVASPKAPSVAQLRALIDEHTATVGSLAAANTTEQSLELLVQRLADATDALTHAETTRQSLRDEAQQIPQQLTKLEGELATLQTRADRLDDLTSRRATVQSQLEAAQQQAGLEHDRERALHSALEANRAARASADKLDALYQQKLAGSASELAATLVDGAECPVCGSASHPHPAPPLVDPVTDADLAAATAERDERQRAATEASEAEKQAAATVARVIAAAGGQSLEHLIEAEQTAQAEMAEAQTALTAHAEAQRLRDALRERELSMTQAIDAANDTVTAAVTAQAAAIEQLRSARELVAAAREGWASVAERLDSITVERDAAQTYVAAAEGAARADEAVASSQASLDAALAETSFETAALAQEASRTVEQMVELEAVVTEHDAAVGAAKATLMELELEVLPDEAIDVATAEVAAEAAQQEWARVTSELTALRGAVDALAERIGTAIAEQAAQQEALSAHETIERLADTVSGHEPNTKRMSLETFILAAELEEIVIAANVRLADMSSGRYRLQHSDERVGNASAGLGIDIFDSFTSKSRPAHSLSGGETFLASLALALGLAEVVTGRAGGVRLDTLFIDEGFGSLDPDTLEIAMQTLDELRSGGRTVGIISHVEAMKEQIPAQLRVSVAPDGSSDITAR
;
A
#
# COMPACT_ATOMS: atom_id res chain seq x y z
N MET A 1 34.22 2.63 41.45
CA MET A 1 34.04 3.89 42.14
C MET A 1 34.62 3.79 43.53
N LYS A 2 35.58 4.65 43.83
CA LYS A 2 36.19 4.79 45.15
C LYS A 2 36.14 6.27 45.57
N LEU A 3 35.76 6.53 46.82
CA LEU A 3 35.83 7.88 47.40
C LEU A 3 37.23 8.11 47.98
N HIS A 4 37.85 9.24 47.64
CA HIS A 4 39.20 9.59 48.12
C HIS A 4 39.15 10.66 49.20
N ARG A 5 38.41 11.75 48.95
CA ARG A 5 38.41 12.89 49.88
C ARG A 5 37.09 13.64 49.85
N LEU A 6 36.57 13.99 51.02
CA LEU A 6 35.37 14.80 51.20
C LEU A 6 35.69 16.04 52.04
N GLU A 7 35.36 17.21 51.51
CA GLU A 7 35.46 18.48 52.20
C GLU A 7 34.08 19.10 52.37
N ILE A 8 33.77 19.53 53.58
CA ILE A 8 32.44 20.03 53.95
C ILE A 8 32.62 21.33 54.74
N GLU A 9 31.99 22.42 54.29
CA GLU A 9 31.99 23.70 54.99
C GLU A 9 30.59 24.31 54.93
N GLY A 10 30.09 24.83 56.07
CA GLY A 10 28.78 25.46 56.18
C GLY A 10 27.59 24.60 55.73
N PHE A 11 27.68 23.27 55.85
CA PHE A 11 26.71 22.28 55.34
C PHE A 11 26.17 21.40 56.48
N GLY A 12 24.85 21.31 56.62
CA GLY A 12 24.21 20.56 57.71
C GLY A 12 24.73 21.00 59.10
N PRO A 13 25.16 20.10 59.99
CA PRO A 13 25.67 20.49 61.30
C PRO A 13 27.13 21.00 61.29
N PHE A 14 27.82 20.95 60.15
CA PHE A 14 29.23 21.34 60.03
C PHE A 14 29.35 22.81 59.64
N LEU A 15 29.71 23.66 60.59
CA LEU A 15 29.92 25.10 60.35
C LEU A 15 31.28 25.34 59.70
N ARG A 16 32.35 24.89 60.37
CA ARG A 16 33.73 25.06 59.91
C ARG A 16 34.12 23.99 58.91
N ARG A 17 35.10 24.30 58.05
CA ARG A 17 35.65 23.36 57.07
C ARG A 17 36.16 22.09 57.75
N GLN A 18 35.55 20.96 57.41
CA GLN A 18 35.96 19.62 57.78
C GLN A 18 36.54 18.94 56.53
N VAL A 19 37.64 18.20 56.71
CA VAL A 19 38.28 17.43 55.63
C VAL A 19 38.37 15.99 56.10
N ILE A 20 37.87 15.08 55.26
CA ILE A 20 37.91 13.64 55.47
C ILE A 20 38.70 13.06 54.33
N ASP A 21 39.84 12.46 54.64
CA ASP A 21 40.59 11.64 53.71
C ASP A 21 40.15 10.18 53.90
N PHE A 22 39.55 9.59 52.88
CA PHE A 22 39.11 8.20 52.93
C PHE A 22 40.25 7.23 52.66
N ASP A 23 41.31 7.68 51.96
CA ASP A 23 42.47 6.83 51.65
C ASP A 23 43.25 6.47 52.94
N ASP A 24 43.15 7.30 53.99
CA ASP A 24 43.70 7.00 55.33
C ASP A 24 43.13 5.70 55.93
N TYR A 25 41.94 5.27 55.50
CA TYR A 25 41.23 4.09 56.01
C TYR A 25 41.36 2.86 55.11
N ASP A 26 42.05 2.97 53.96
CA ASP A 26 42.18 1.86 53.02
C ASP A 26 42.96 0.67 53.60
N ALA A 27 43.98 0.95 54.42
CA ALA A 27 44.80 -0.09 55.04
C ALA A 27 43.98 -0.98 56.00
N ASP A 28 42.99 -0.38 56.66
CA ASP A 28 42.08 -1.08 57.58
C ASP A 28 40.86 -1.66 56.85
N GLY A 29 40.45 -1.07 55.71
CA GLY A 29 39.33 -1.46 54.84
C GLY A 29 37.94 -1.48 55.51
N LEU A 30 37.87 -1.26 56.82
CA LEU A 30 36.66 -1.10 57.61
C LEU A 30 36.87 0.09 58.56
N PHE A 31 35.98 1.08 58.50
CA PHE A 31 36.05 2.23 59.42
C PHE A 31 34.68 2.54 60.03
N LEU A 32 34.71 3.03 61.27
CA LEU A 32 33.51 3.35 62.03
C LEU A 32 33.28 4.86 62.13
N ILE A 33 32.14 5.33 61.65
CA ILE A 33 31.65 6.69 61.88
C ILE A 33 30.88 6.69 63.21
N SER A 34 31.52 7.18 64.27
CA SER A 34 30.98 7.17 65.64
C SER A 34 30.62 8.58 66.14
N GLY A 35 29.60 8.68 66.99
CA GLY A 35 29.14 9.96 67.52
C GLY A 35 27.77 9.84 68.20
N LYS A 36 27.41 10.80 69.07
CA LYS A 36 26.08 10.82 69.71
C LYS A 36 24.97 10.87 68.65
N THR A 37 23.79 10.33 68.97
CA THR A 37 22.61 10.47 68.11
C THR A 37 22.31 11.96 67.90
N GLY A 38 22.05 12.36 66.65
CA GLY A 38 21.88 13.78 66.29
C GLY A 38 23.19 14.57 66.04
N ALA A 39 24.38 14.01 66.28
CA ALA A 39 25.66 14.69 66.07
C ALA A 39 26.06 14.87 64.59
N GLY A 40 25.22 14.51 63.61
CA GLY A 40 25.51 14.75 62.19
C GLY A 40 26.17 13.62 61.39
N LYS A 41 26.21 12.37 61.90
CA LYS A 41 26.82 11.22 61.20
C LYS A 41 26.28 11.00 59.78
N SER A 42 24.96 10.92 59.62
CA SER A 42 24.33 10.74 58.30
C SER A 42 24.42 12.01 57.42
N SER A 43 24.86 13.16 57.97
CA SER A 43 25.11 14.38 57.18
C SER A 43 26.36 14.29 56.31
N LEU A 44 27.27 13.36 56.62
CA LEU A 44 28.41 13.05 55.76
C LEU A 44 27.96 12.42 54.44
N LEU A 45 27.01 11.48 54.53
CA LEU A 45 26.44 10.80 53.38
C LEU A 45 25.59 11.74 52.53
N ASP A 46 24.86 12.64 53.18
CA ASP A 46 24.15 13.72 52.49
C ASP A 46 25.12 14.61 51.70
N ALA A 47 26.31 14.92 52.24
CA ALA A 47 27.31 15.71 51.54
C ALA A 47 27.83 14.98 50.28
N VAL A 48 28.13 13.68 50.37
CA VAL A 48 28.51 12.85 49.21
C VAL A 48 27.40 12.86 48.15
N CYS A 49 26.14 12.66 48.55
CA CYS A 49 25.00 12.65 47.64
C CYS A 49 24.77 14.02 47.00
N PHE A 50 24.92 15.10 47.77
CA PHE A 50 24.81 16.45 47.28
C PHE A 50 25.88 16.75 46.24
N ALA A 51 27.13 16.35 46.50
CA ALA A 51 28.24 16.52 45.59
C ALA A 51 28.02 15.82 44.23
N LEU A 52 27.51 14.57 44.24
CA LEU A 52 27.31 13.79 43.02
C LEU A 52 26.00 14.12 42.28
N TYR A 53 24.89 14.25 43.00
CA TYR A 53 23.54 14.31 42.39
C TYR A 53 22.81 15.64 42.64
N ALA A 54 23.47 16.65 43.20
CA ALA A 54 22.86 17.93 43.57
C ALA A 54 21.64 17.80 44.51
N SER A 55 21.55 16.69 45.24
CA SER A 55 20.36 16.34 46.01
C SER A 55 20.72 15.50 47.24
N VAL A 56 19.95 15.69 48.30
CA VAL A 56 20.19 15.08 49.62
C VAL A 56 19.03 14.13 49.98
N PRO A 57 19.30 12.87 50.36
CA PRO A 57 18.26 11.87 50.66
C PRO A 57 17.24 12.30 51.72
N ARG A 58 17.70 12.99 52.78
CA ARG A 58 16.85 13.34 53.94
C ARG A 58 15.87 14.49 53.69
N TYR A 59 16.03 15.26 52.61
CA TYR A 59 15.21 16.45 52.32
C TYR A 59 14.46 16.38 50.98
N ASN A 60 14.27 15.17 50.43
CA ASN A 60 13.62 14.92 49.13
C ASN A 60 12.25 15.60 48.92
N SER A 61 11.55 16.01 49.99
CA SER A 61 10.22 16.62 49.95
C SER A 61 10.17 18.12 50.26
N LEU A 62 11.30 18.78 50.56
CA LEU A 62 11.33 20.18 51.05
C LEU A 62 12.27 21.13 50.27
N GLY A 63 12.89 20.66 49.18
CA GLY A 63 13.76 21.46 48.32
C GLY A 63 15.15 21.77 48.92
N ALA A 64 16.10 22.20 48.07
CA ALA A 64 17.51 22.44 48.40
C ALA A 64 17.78 23.54 49.47
N LYS A 65 16.74 24.17 50.04
CA LYS A 65 16.83 25.33 50.95
C LYS A 65 17.34 25.01 52.36
N ARG A 66 17.48 23.74 52.74
CA ARG A 66 17.91 23.31 54.10
C ARG A 66 19.26 22.62 54.18
N VAL A 67 20.06 22.73 53.12
CA VAL A 67 21.36 22.05 53.03
C VAL A 67 22.47 22.86 53.72
N ARG A 68 22.31 24.19 53.82
CA ARG A 68 23.18 25.09 54.58
C ARG A 68 23.06 24.85 56.08
N SER A 69 24.17 25.05 56.79
CA SER A 69 24.22 24.92 58.24
C SER A 69 23.37 25.97 58.97
N ASP A 70 22.57 25.52 59.94
CA ASP A 70 21.78 26.39 60.83
C ASP A 70 22.68 27.28 61.72
N HIS A 71 23.98 26.96 61.82
CA HIS A 71 24.96 27.71 62.59
C HIS A 71 25.75 28.72 61.74
N ALA A 72 25.54 28.76 60.41
CA ALA A 72 26.25 29.63 59.50
C ALA A 72 25.72 31.07 59.54
N LEU A 73 26.59 32.04 59.77
CA LEU A 73 26.31 33.47 59.60
C LEU A 73 26.16 33.79 58.10
N ALA A 74 25.54 34.92 57.75
CA ALA A 74 25.28 35.27 56.35
C ALA A 74 26.56 35.37 55.49
N GLU A 75 27.72 35.60 56.11
CA GLU A 75 29.03 35.70 55.45
C GLU A 75 29.76 34.36 55.28
N ASP A 76 29.34 33.32 56.00
CA ASP A 76 29.97 32.00 55.96
C ASP A 76 29.70 31.30 54.62
N ARG A 77 30.71 30.60 54.09
CA ARG A 77 30.61 29.85 52.84
C ARG A 77 29.90 28.52 53.08
N THR A 78 29.06 28.09 52.13
CA THR A 78 28.56 26.71 52.09
C THR A 78 29.12 26.02 50.85
N GLU A 79 29.93 25.00 51.03
CA GLU A 79 30.55 24.26 49.94
C GLU A 79 30.79 22.80 50.33
N VAL A 80 30.60 21.90 49.36
CA VAL A 80 30.99 20.50 49.46
C VAL A 80 31.88 20.17 48.27
N SER A 81 33.06 19.61 48.54
CA SER A 81 33.95 19.08 47.51
C SER A 81 34.19 17.60 47.72
N LEU A 82 33.98 16.80 46.68
CA LEU A 82 34.21 15.36 46.70
C LEU A 82 35.20 14.97 45.62
N THR A 83 36.26 14.27 46.01
CA THR A 83 37.22 13.63 45.11
C THR A 83 36.96 12.12 45.08
N PHE A 84 36.79 11.56 43.90
CA PHE A 84 36.47 10.14 43.70
C PHE A 84 37.10 9.62 42.40
N SER A 85 37.26 8.31 42.27
CA SER A 85 37.74 7.67 41.04
C SER A 85 36.75 6.64 40.52
N THR A 86 36.71 6.46 39.20
CA THR A 86 35.92 5.44 38.49
C THR A 86 36.77 4.86 37.37
N GLY A 87 37.06 3.56 37.41
CA GLY A 87 38.04 2.97 36.49
C GLY A 87 39.45 3.50 36.78
N ASN A 88 40.15 4.02 35.77
CA ASN A 88 41.50 4.57 35.89
C ASN A 88 41.55 6.11 35.98
N GLU A 89 40.40 6.78 36.10
CA GLU A 89 40.31 8.24 36.11
C GLU A 89 39.84 8.77 37.48
N THR A 90 40.41 9.91 37.89
CA THR A 90 40.07 10.59 39.15
C THR A 90 39.38 11.91 38.84
N TYR A 91 38.29 12.16 39.55
CA TYR A 91 37.40 13.28 39.38
C TYR A 91 37.24 14.05 40.69
N ARG A 92 37.04 15.37 40.58
CA ARG A 92 36.66 16.22 41.71
C ARG A 92 35.43 17.02 41.35
N VAL A 93 34.40 16.91 42.18
CA VAL A 93 33.18 17.72 42.05
C VAL A 93 33.06 18.64 43.26
N THR A 94 32.96 19.94 42.99
CA THR A 94 32.75 20.97 44.02
C THR A 94 31.40 21.62 43.78
N ARG A 95 30.54 21.66 44.80
CA ARG A 95 29.19 22.23 44.73
C ARG A 95 28.92 23.20 45.87
N SER A 96 28.24 24.29 45.55
CA SER A 96 27.66 25.25 46.49
C SER A 96 26.16 25.33 46.24
N PRO A 97 25.31 25.25 47.28
CA PRO A 97 23.88 25.52 47.14
C PRO A 97 23.61 27.01 46.94
N GLU A 98 22.36 27.35 46.67
CA GLU A 98 21.87 28.74 46.66
C GLU A 98 21.65 29.25 48.09
N TYR A 99 22.14 30.44 48.43
CA TYR A 99 21.94 31.07 49.75
C TYR A 99 22.12 32.60 49.75
N GLU A 100 21.50 33.30 50.70
CA GLU A 100 21.67 34.75 50.86
C GLU A 100 22.98 35.10 51.56
N ARG A 101 23.72 36.07 51.01
CA ARG A 101 24.96 36.61 51.60
C ARG A 101 24.99 38.14 51.55
N PRO A 102 25.78 38.82 52.38
CA PRO A 102 25.98 40.27 52.27
C PRO A 102 26.58 40.66 50.90
N LYS A 103 26.13 41.78 50.35
CA LYS A 103 26.73 42.36 49.13
C LYS A 103 28.16 42.81 49.42
N GLN A 104 29.09 42.52 48.50
CA GLN A 104 30.50 42.96 48.62
C GLN A 104 30.66 44.49 48.56
N ARG A 105 29.68 45.22 48.02
CA ARG A 105 29.63 46.69 47.94
C ARG A 105 28.19 47.19 48.08
N GLY A 106 27.98 48.18 48.95
CA GLY A 106 26.65 48.71 49.30
C GLY A 106 25.92 47.79 50.28
N GLY A 107 25.28 48.36 51.32
CA GLY A 107 24.54 47.56 52.32
C GLY A 107 23.40 46.72 51.70
N GLY A 108 23.12 45.56 52.31
CA GLY A 108 22.05 44.64 51.90
C GLY A 108 22.54 43.22 51.59
N MET A 109 21.59 42.28 51.47
CA MET A 109 21.85 40.89 51.08
C MET A 109 21.74 40.70 49.56
N THR A 110 22.39 39.67 49.03
CA THR A 110 22.33 39.20 47.64
C THR A 110 22.31 37.68 47.61
N MET A 111 21.58 37.11 46.65
CA MET A 111 21.51 35.66 46.49
C MET A 111 22.75 35.13 45.79
N GLN A 112 23.53 34.30 46.47
CA GLN A 112 24.56 33.47 45.86
C GLN A 112 23.85 32.35 45.10
N GLN A 113 23.98 32.31 43.77
CA GLN A 113 23.43 31.24 42.95
C GLN A 113 24.16 29.92 43.21
N ALA A 114 23.45 28.80 43.06
CA ALA A 114 24.06 27.48 43.13
C ALA A 114 25.16 27.34 42.07
N ALA A 115 26.29 26.75 42.45
CA ALA A 115 27.45 26.57 41.59
C ALA A 115 27.93 25.13 41.60
N VAL A 116 28.46 24.66 40.47
CA VAL A 116 29.14 23.37 40.35
C VAL A 116 30.42 23.55 39.56
N GLN A 117 31.45 22.81 39.92
CA GLN A 117 32.67 22.66 39.16
C GLN A 117 33.04 21.17 39.17
N LEU A 118 33.11 20.56 37.99
CA LEU A 118 33.57 19.20 37.78
C LEU A 118 34.94 19.25 37.11
N ASP A 119 35.96 18.71 37.77
CA ASP A 119 37.33 18.62 37.28
C ASP A 119 37.74 17.15 37.11
N ARG A 120 38.60 16.85 36.14
CA ARG A 120 39.33 15.57 35.99
C ARG A 120 40.79 15.78 36.30
N LEU A 121 41.43 14.81 36.95
CA LEU A 121 42.87 14.80 37.16
C LEU A 121 43.58 14.28 35.91
N ASP A 122 44.43 15.10 35.30
CA ASP A 122 45.31 14.72 34.19
C ASP A 122 46.78 14.93 34.62
N GLY A 123 47.50 13.83 34.84
CA GLY A 123 48.80 13.84 35.52
C GLY A 123 48.70 14.34 36.96
N GLU A 124 49.26 15.53 37.24
CA GLU A 124 49.19 16.19 38.55
C GLU A 124 48.28 17.44 38.54
N GLN A 125 47.59 17.73 37.44
CA GLN A 125 46.79 18.95 37.29
C GLN A 125 45.29 18.64 37.16
N TRP A 126 44.47 19.48 37.80
CA TRP A 126 43.02 19.43 37.68
C TRP A 126 42.57 20.23 36.45
N VAL A 127 41.91 19.55 35.51
CA VAL A 127 41.36 20.13 34.29
C VAL A 127 39.84 20.20 34.41
N GLY A 128 39.26 21.39 34.28
CA GLY A 128 37.82 21.60 34.36
C GLY A 128 37.08 20.97 33.17
N ILE A 129 36.13 20.09 33.46
CA ILE A 129 35.27 19.40 32.49
C ILE A 129 33.97 20.17 32.29
N ALA A 130 33.34 20.60 33.38
CA ALA A 130 32.05 21.28 33.33
C ALA A 130 31.85 22.22 34.54
N SER A 131 31.27 23.39 34.27
CA SER A 131 30.92 24.40 35.28
C SER A 131 29.42 24.77 35.28
N ARG A 132 28.66 24.27 34.29
CA ARG A 132 27.20 24.39 34.23
C ARG A 132 26.53 23.17 34.87
N ALA A 133 25.46 23.39 35.62
CA ALA A 133 24.74 22.34 36.36
C ALA A 133 24.26 21.18 35.48
N VAL A 134 23.71 21.48 34.30
CA VAL A 134 23.21 20.48 33.34
C VAL A 134 24.35 19.64 32.77
N ASP A 135 25.40 20.28 32.25
CA ASP A 135 26.56 19.58 31.67
C ASP A 135 27.27 18.71 32.72
N ALA A 136 27.51 19.25 33.92
CA ALA A 136 28.12 18.49 35.01
C ALA A 136 27.23 17.31 35.43
N GLY A 137 25.90 17.46 35.40
CA GLY A 137 24.94 16.38 35.63
C GLY A 137 25.01 15.28 34.56
N ASN A 138 25.09 15.65 33.29
CA ASN A 138 25.21 14.71 32.17
C ASN A 138 26.54 13.95 32.23
N HIS A 139 27.66 14.65 32.42
CA HIS A 139 28.96 14.01 32.59
C HIS A 139 28.99 13.09 33.82
N LEU A 140 28.44 13.52 34.97
CA LEU A 140 28.36 12.66 36.15
C LEU A 140 27.45 11.44 35.90
N ALA A 141 26.37 11.56 35.14
CA ALA A 141 25.53 10.42 34.78
C ALA A 141 26.27 9.40 33.88
N GLU A 142 27.10 9.89 32.95
CA GLU A 142 27.95 9.05 32.10
C GLU A 142 29.10 8.39 32.88
N ILE A 143 29.74 9.13 33.79
CA ILE A 143 30.87 8.67 34.62
C ILE A 143 30.40 7.64 35.67
N LEU A 144 29.30 7.93 36.36
CA LEU A 144 28.80 7.09 37.45
C LEU A 144 27.97 5.91 36.94
N GLN A 145 27.32 6.04 35.78
CA GLN A 145 26.41 5.05 35.17
C GLN A 145 25.31 4.54 36.09
N LEU A 146 25.07 5.24 37.20
CA LEU A 146 24.08 4.96 38.22
C LEU A 146 23.29 6.25 38.44
N ASN A 147 21.97 6.14 38.39
CA ASN A 147 21.14 7.26 38.82
C ASN A 147 21.17 7.39 40.36
N LYS A 148 20.70 8.52 40.88
CA LYS A 148 20.68 8.80 42.32
C LYS A 148 20.04 7.65 43.13
N ASP A 149 18.89 7.15 42.70
CA ASP A 149 18.18 6.12 43.46
C ASP A 149 18.91 4.78 43.44
N GLN A 150 19.51 4.41 42.30
CA GLN A 150 20.39 3.24 42.16
C GLN A 150 21.65 3.40 43.03
N PHE A 151 22.31 4.55 42.99
CA PHE A 151 23.48 4.87 43.82
C PHE A 151 23.14 4.78 45.31
N LEU A 152 22.02 5.36 45.73
CA LEU A 152 21.53 5.27 47.11
C LEU A 152 21.13 3.85 47.51
N GLN A 153 20.73 2.98 46.58
CA GLN A 153 20.38 1.59 46.88
C GLN A 153 21.61 0.69 46.94
N VAL A 154 22.66 0.97 46.16
CA VAL A 154 23.84 0.10 46.05
C VAL A 154 24.99 0.50 46.98
N ILE A 155 25.23 1.80 47.20
CA ILE A 155 26.38 2.31 47.99
C ILE A 155 25.98 2.66 49.42
N LEU A 156 24.70 2.94 49.64
CA LEU A 156 24.15 3.33 50.94
C LEU A 156 23.14 2.27 51.39
N LEU A 157 23.54 1.42 52.32
CA LEU A 157 22.60 0.60 53.08
C LEU A 157 21.86 1.54 54.05
N ALA A 158 20.92 2.33 53.50
CA ALA A 158 20.19 3.37 54.22
C ALA A 158 18.85 2.84 54.78
N GLN A 159 18.62 3.09 56.08
CA GLN A 159 17.32 3.17 56.77
C GLN A 159 16.25 2.15 56.33
N ASN A 160 16.40 0.87 56.68
CA ASN A 160 15.36 -0.17 56.52
C ASN A 160 14.81 -0.39 55.09
N ARG A 161 15.46 0.13 54.03
CA ARG A 161 14.94 0.01 52.65
C ARG A 161 14.99 -1.41 52.10
N PHE A 162 15.99 -2.20 52.47
CA PHE A 162 16.07 -3.61 52.07
C PHE A 162 15.09 -4.51 52.83
N ALA A 163 14.82 -4.18 54.10
CA ALA A 163 13.70 -4.79 54.82
C ALA A 163 12.37 -4.49 54.11
N LYS A 164 12.17 -3.26 53.59
CA LYS A 164 11.01 -2.94 52.74
C LYS A 164 11.00 -3.72 51.43
N PHE A 165 12.14 -3.90 50.75
CA PHE A 165 12.21 -4.71 49.52
C PHE A 165 11.89 -6.20 49.76
N LEU A 166 12.39 -6.78 50.85
CA LEU A 166 12.08 -8.14 51.29
C LEU A 166 10.58 -8.30 51.59
N LEU A 167 9.96 -7.28 52.19
CA LEU A 167 8.55 -7.29 52.60
C LEU A 167 7.56 -6.73 51.56
N ALA A 168 8.05 -6.16 50.45
CA ALA A 168 7.24 -5.54 49.41
C ALA A 168 6.26 -6.53 48.76
N ASP A 169 5.12 -6.04 48.27
CA ASP A 169 4.27 -6.85 47.39
C ASP A 169 4.91 -7.00 45.99
N SER A 170 4.37 -7.88 45.14
CA SER A 170 4.95 -8.13 43.82
C SER A 170 4.97 -6.88 42.92
N LYS A 171 4.05 -5.93 43.09
CA LYS A 171 3.95 -4.74 42.24
C LYS A 171 4.98 -3.69 42.66
N GLU A 172 5.14 -3.49 43.96
CA GLU A 172 6.20 -2.67 44.54
C GLU A 172 7.58 -3.25 44.19
N ARG A 173 7.75 -4.57 44.32
CA ARG A 173 9.00 -5.26 43.95
C ARG A 173 9.29 -5.15 42.45
N GLN A 174 8.29 -5.31 41.58
CA GLN A 174 8.42 -5.09 40.14
C GLN A 174 8.91 -3.68 39.83
N THR A 175 8.34 -2.66 40.49
CA THR A 175 8.74 -1.25 40.30
C THR A 175 10.19 -1.00 40.72
N LEU A 176 10.60 -1.58 41.85
CA LEU A 176 11.97 -1.47 42.36
C LEU A 176 12.96 -2.16 41.42
N LEU A 177 12.71 -3.41 41.04
CA LEU A 177 13.59 -4.16 40.13
C LEU A 177 13.62 -3.55 38.72
N ARG A 178 12.50 -3.04 38.22
CA ARG A 178 12.43 -2.32 36.94
C ARG A 178 13.37 -1.12 36.91
N THR A 179 13.39 -0.36 38.01
CA THR A 179 14.25 0.81 38.14
C THR A 179 15.73 0.41 38.29
N LEU A 180 16.01 -0.67 39.01
CA LEU A 180 17.36 -1.19 39.21
C LEU A 180 17.98 -1.76 37.92
N PHE A 181 17.24 -2.56 37.16
CA PHE A 181 17.74 -3.27 35.99
C PHE A 181 17.37 -2.63 34.64
N GLY A 182 16.63 -1.52 34.65
CA GLY A 182 16.27 -0.79 33.43
C GLY A 182 15.37 -1.59 32.49
N THR A 183 14.45 -2.40 33.02
CA THR A 183 13.61 -3.32 32.20
C THR A 183 12.45 -2.64 31.47
N ARG A 184 12.27 -1.33 31.62
CA ARG A 184 11.18 -0.56 30.99
C ARG A 184 11.10 -0.77 29.47
N ARG A 185 12.25 -0.96 28.80
CA ARG A 185 12.33 -1.28 27.37
C ARG A 185 11.49 -2.51 26.95
N PHE A 186 11.35 -3.50 27.84
CA PHE A 186 10.58 -4.71 27.56
C PHE A 186 9.07 -4.48 27.67
N GLU A 187 8.65 -3.55 28.53
CA GLU A 187 7.27 -3.06 28.57
C GLU A 187 6.92 -2.30 27.28
N ASP A 188 7.86 -1.49 26.78
CA ASP A 188 7.67 -0.74 25.54
C ASP A 188 7.55 -1.69 24.32
N TYR A 189 8.36 -2.76 24.25
CA TYR A 189 8.21 -3.81 23.24
C TYR A 189 6.83 -4.49 23.30
N GLN A 190 6.35 -4.83 24.50
CA GLN A 190 5.02 -5.40 24.69
C GLN A 190 3.93 -4.44 24.17
N ARG A 191 4.03 -3.16 24.49
CA ARG A 191 3.06 -2.14 24.06
C ARG A 191 3.02 -1.99 22.53
N GLN A 192 4.19 -1.97 21.89
CA GLN A 192 4.28 -1.90 20.43
C GLN A 192 3.64 -3.11 19.74
N LEU A 193 3.82 -4.32 20.30
CA LEU A 193 3.21 -5.54 19.76
C LEU A 193 1.67 -5.53 19.91
N ILE A 194 1.14 -5.01 21.02
CA ILE A 194 -0.30 -4.85 21.22
C ILE A 194 -0.88 -3.86 20.19
N GLU A 195 -0.21 -2.74 19.94
CA GLU A 195 -0.67 -1.79 18.93
C GLU A 195 -0.64 -2.40 17.53
N ARG A 196 0.42 -3.14 17.17
CA ARG A 196 0.48 -3.88 15.90
C ARG A 196 -0.61 -4.95 15.78
N LYS A 197 -0.97 -5.62 16.88
CA LYS A 197 -2.11 -6.57 16.92
C LYS A 197 -3.40 -5.84 16.53
N LYS A 198 -3.68 -4.69 17.13
CA LYS A 198 -4.86 -3.86 16.84
C LYS A 198 -4.88 -3.34 15.39
N THR A 199 -3.74 -2.87 14.86
CA THR A 199 -3.66 -2.41 13.47
C THR A 199 -3.89 -3.54 12.47
N SER A 200 -3.31 -4.72 12.73
CA SER A 200 -3.50 -5.89 11.85
C SER A 200 -4.94 -6.42 11.91
N GLU A 201 -5.60 -6.37 13.06
CA GLU A 201 -7.03 -6.71 13.20
C GLU A 201 -7.91 -5.79 12.34
N GLN A 202 -7.63 -4.48 12.35
CA GLN A 202 -8.33 -3.49 11.50
C GLN A 202 -8.08 -3.75 10.01
N SER A 203 -6.86 -4.15 9.63
CA SER A 203 -6.52 -4.51 8.24
C SER A 203 -7.31 -5.73 7.76
N VAL A 204 -7.41 -6.78 8.59
CA VAL A 204 -8.22 -7.98 8.29
C VAL A 204 -9.70 -7.62 8.14
N ALA A 205 -10.24 -6.79 9.03
CA ALA A 205 -11.62 -6.33 8.96
C ALA A 205 -11.90 -5.53 7.67
N ALA A 206 -10.98 -4.63 7.28
CA ALA A 206 -11.09 -3.85 6.06
C ALA A 206 -11.02 -4.72 4.79
N ALA A 207 -10.08 -5.67 4.74
CA ALA A 207 -9.96 -6.61 3.63
C ALA A 207 -11.23 -7.49 3.50
N ARG A 208 -11.78 -7.95 4.63
CA ARG A 208 -13.05 -8.69 4.65
C ARG A 208 -14.21 -7.85 4.15
N ALA A 209 -14.29 -6.57 4.52
CA ALA A 209 -15.34 -5.67 4.05
C ALA A 209 -15.29 -5.46 2.52
N ARG A 210 -14.10 -5.23 1.95
CA ARG A 210 -13.90 -5.12 0.50
C ARG A 210 -14.31 -6.39 -0.24
N LEU A 211 -13.89 -7.56 0.26
CA LEU A 211 -14.28 -8.85 -0.31
C LEU A 211 -15.80 -9.01 -0.36
N LEU A 212 -16.50 -8.71 0.74
CA LEU A 212 -17.96 -8.83 0.80
C LEU A 212 -18.66 -7.86 -0.16
N ASP A 213 -18.13 -6.65 -0.34
CA ASP A 213 -18.64 -5.66 -1.29
C ASP A 213 -18.51 -6.16 -2.74
N ARG A 214 -17.32 -6.65 -3.12
CA ARG A 214 -17.06 -7.22 -4.46
C ARG A 214 -17.97 -8.41 -4.79
N LEU A 215 -18.16 -9.31 -3.83
CA LEU A 215 -19.08 -10.44 -3.99
C LEU A 215 -20.53 -9.94 -4.19
N SER A 216 -20.96 -8.96 -3.40
CA SER A 216 -22.31 -8.41 -3.49
C SER A 216 -22.56 -7.71 -4.84
N ASP A 217 -21.56 -7.02 -5.38
CA ASP A 217 -21.66 -6.38 -6.70
C ASP A 217 -21.69 -7.37 -7.86
N ALA A 218 -20.96 -8.48 -7.75
CA ALA A 218 -21.06 -9.59 -8.69
C ALA A 218 -22.45 -10.25 -8.64
N GLU A 219 -22.99 -10.46 -7.44
CA GLU A 219 -24.32 -11.04 -7.24
C GLU A 219 -25.44 -10.17 -7.81
N LYS A 220 -25.38 -8.84 -7.63
CA LYS A 220 -26.33 -7.91 -8.24
C LYS A 220 -26.34 -8.00 -9.77
N LEU A 221 -25.17 -8.19 -10.39
CA LEU A 221 -25.08 -8.37 -11.84
C LEU A 221 -25.74 -9.67 -12.28
N VAL A 222 -25.48 -10.77 -11.58
CA VAL A 222 -26.11 -12.07 -11.83
C VAL A 222 -27.64 -11.98 -11.72
N GLN A 223 -28.16 -11.26 -10.72
CA GLN A 223 -29.59 -11.02 -10.56
C GLN A 223 -30.17 -10.18 -11.71
N THR A 224 -29.49 -9.09 -12.08
CA THR A 224 -29.92 -8.20 -13.17
C THR A 224 -30.00 -8.92 -14.52
N GLN A 225 -29.08 -9.84 -14.78
CA GLN A 225 -29.02 -10.62 -16.02
C GLN A 225 -29.90 -11.89 -15.98
N GLY A 226 -30.49 -12.21 -14.83
CA GLY A 226 -31.29 -13.43 -14.64
C GLY A 226 -30.46 -14.72 -14.77
N TRP A 227 -29.19 -14.69 -14.38
CA TRP A 227 -28.30 -15.87 -14.38
C TRP A 227 -28.26 -16.60 -13.04
N GLY A 228 -29.09 -16.19 -12.08
CA GLY A 228 -29.29 -16.91 -10.82
C GLY A 228 -29.88 -18.29 -11.04
N GLU A 229 -29.78 -19.18 -10.06
CA GLU A 229 -30.54 -20.43 -10.07
C GLU A 229 -32.03 -20.09 -9.99
N VAL A 230 -32.77 -20.42 -11.05
CA VAL A 230 -34.23 -20.41 -11.02
C VAL A 230 -34.66 -21.61 -10.18
N THR A 231 -35.13 -21.35 -8.96
CA THR A 231 -35.97 -22.33 -8.26
C THR A 231 -37.28 -22.46 -9.04
N PRO A 232 -37.73 -23.68 -9.38
CA PRO A 232 -39.04 -23.87 -9.97
C PRO A 232 -40.10 -23.56 -8.91
N GLY A 233 -40.62 -22.33 -8.93
CA GLY A 233 -41.81 -21.95 -8.19
C GLY A 233 -41.65 -20.64 -7.43
N THR A 234 -42.03 -19.53 -8.07
CA THR A 234 -43.00 -18.53 -7.55
C THR A 234 -43.16 -17.43 -8.61
N ASN A 235 -44.32 -17.40 -9.26
CA ASN A 235 -44.78 -16.20 -9.98
C ASN A 235 -45.07 -15.10 -8.95
N GLY A 236 -44.36 -13.97 -9.07
CA GLY A 236 -44.61 -12.75 -8.31
C GLY A 236 -44.57 -11.56 -9.26
N ALA A 237 -45.75 -11.01 -9.54
CA ALA A 237 -45.97 -9.86 -10.41
C ALA A 237 -45.35 -8.55 -9.84
N ALA A 238 -44.66 -7.81 -10.70
CA ALA A 238 -44.47 -6.35 -10.69
C ALA A 238 -43.72 -6.01 -12.00
N GLY A 239 -44.08 -5.03 -12.84
CA GLY A 239 -44.91 -3.85 -12.70
C GLY A 239 -44.25 -2.78 -13.57
N SER A 240 -44.57 -2.73 -14.86
CA SER A 240 -44.04 -1.72 -15.78
C SER A 240 -44.78 -0.39 -15.61
N ALA A 241 -44.17 0.55 -14.89
CA ALA A 241 -44.59 1.94 -14.84
C ALA A 241 -43.96 2.71 -16.02
N GLY A 242 -44.72 2.88 -17.09
CA GLY A 242 -44.44 3.85 -18.15
C GLY A 242 -45.16 5.16 -17.85
N ALA A 243 -44.40 6.20 -17.50
CA ALA A 243 -44.90 7.56 -17.39
C ALA A 243 -44.97 8.20 -18.78
N GLY A 244 -46.18 8.58 -19.20
CA GLY A 244 -46.43 9.40 -20.38
C GLY A 244 -47.67 10.26 -20.16
N GLY A 245 -47.46 11.56 -19.91
CA GLY A 245 -48.42 12.64 -20.15
C GLY A 245 -47.69 13.69 -21.00
N SER A 246 -48.29 14.37 -21.98
CA SER A 246 -49.64 14.92 -22.00
C SER A 246 -50.09 15.38 -23.41
N ALA A 247 -51.43 15.44 -23.56
CA ALA A 247 -52.24 16.35 -24.40
C ALA A 247 -52.25 16.15 -25.93
N ASP A 248 -53.37 16.21 -26.67
CA ASP A 248 -54.76 16.55 -26.32
C ASP A 248 -55.75 16.07 -27.42
N GLU A 249 -56.98 15.82 -26.97
CA GLU A 249 -58.31 16.03 -27.58
C GLU A 249 -58.87 15.29 -28.84
N ALA A 250 -60.06 14.72 -28.57
CA ALA A 250 -61.32 14.75 -29.32
C ALA A 250 -61.72 13.55 -30.21
N GLY A 251 -62.87 12.94 -29.86
CA GLY A 251 -63.65 12.12 -30.78
C GLY A 251 -64.49 11.05 -30.09
N ALA A 252 -65.76 11.34 -29.83
CA ALA A 252 -66.70 10.52 -29.08
C ALA A 252 -67.48 9.48 -29.93
N GLU A 253 -68.21 8.63 -29.17
CA GLU A 253 -69.43 7.88 -29.51
C GLU A 253 -69.33 6.45 -30.09
N GLY A 254 -70.03 5.53 -29.41
CA GLY A 254 -70.70 4.42 -30.09
C GLY A 254 -70.71 3.03 -29.43
N SER A 255 -71.35 2.91 -28.25
CA SER A 255 -72.25 1.82 -27.74
C SER A 255 -72.19 0.33 -28.19
N PRO A 256 -72.76 -0.58 -27.37
CA PRO A 256 -72.26 -1.94 -27.13
C PRO A 256 -73.19 -3.07 -27.60
N GLY A 257 -72.76 -4.32 -27.41
CA GLY A 257 -73.61 -5.51 -27.52
C GLY A 257 -73.00 -6.75 -26.84
N ASP A 258 -73.37 -6.94 -25.57
CA ASP A 258 -73.79 -8.20 -24.90
C ASP A 258 -73.84 -9.47 -25.79
N GLY A 259 -73.48 -10.68 -25.38
CA GLY A 259 -73.36 -11.28 -24.06
C GLY A 259 -73.88 -12.74 -24.12
N GLY A 260 -73.23 -13.64 -23.37
CA GLY A 260 -73.75 -14.96 -22.97
C GLY A 260 -73.53 -16.13 -23.95
N ALA A 261 -73.47 -17.39 -23.52
CA ALA A 261 -73.39 -17.99 -22.18
C ALA A 261 -73.07 -19.50 -22.37
N GLU A 262 -72.61 -20.08 -21.28
CA GLU A 262 -72.34 -21.48 -20.91
C GLU A 262 -73.16 -22.61 -21.57
N GLY A 263 -72.57 -23.81 -21.62
CA GLY A 263 -73.28 -25.08 -21.83
C GLY A 263 -72.37 -26.30 -21.69
N SER A 264 -72.56 -27.07 -20.62
CA SER A 264 -71.71 -28.18 -20.18
C SER A 264 -72.08 -29.55 -20.76
N ALA A 265 -71.09 -30.44 -20.72
CA ALA A 265 -71.16 -31.90 -20.45
C ALA A 265 -71.77 -32.86 -21.50
N GLY A 266 -71.06 -34.00 -21.67
CA GLY A 266 -71.66 -35.23 -22.19
C GLY A 266 -70.69 -36.17 -22.91
N ASP A 267 -70.10 -37.08 -22.15
CA ASP A 267 -69.97 -38.54 -22.40
C ASP A 267 -69.68 -39.10 -23.81
N GLY A 268 -68.80 -40.12 -23.86
CA GLY A 268 -68.83 -41.14 -24.92
C GLY A 268 -67.49 -41.51 -25.57
N ALA A 269 -66.73 -42.35 -24.87
CA ALA A 269 -66.32 -43.69 -25.31
C ALA A 269 -65.87 -43.95 -26.78
N VAL A 270 -64.74 -44.66 -26.88
CA VAL A 270 -64.53 -45.88 -27.70
C VAL A 270 -63.77 -45.74 -29.04
N GLU A 271 -62.58 -46.36 -28.97
CA GLU A 271 -61.92 -47.25 -29.94
C GLU A 271 -61.33 -46.73 -31.25
N GLY A 272 -60.07 -47.15 -31.45
CA GLY A 272 -59.33 -47.03 -32.69
C GLY A 272 -57.87 -47.48 -32.51
N SER A 273 -57.68 -48.67 -31.94
CA SER A 273 -56.43 -49.44 -31.96
C SER A 273 -55.92 -49.63 -33.40
N ALA A 274 -54.60 -49.70 -33.57
CA ALA A 274 -53.84 -50.85 -34.10
C ALA A 274 -52.87 -50.26 -35.15
N ASP A 275 -51.64 -50.69 -35.38
CA ASP A 275 -50.79 -51.83 -35.00
C ASP A 275 -49.41 -51.39 -35.57
N GLU A 276 -48.24 -51.62 -34.97
CA GLU A 276 -47.40 -52.84 -34.99
C GLU A 276 -46.05 -52.36 -34.39
N ALA A 277 -45.53 -52.86 -33.27
CA ALA A 277 -44.78 -54.12 -33.10
C ALA A 277 -43.68 -54.32 -34.19
N GLY A 278 -42.39 -54.43 -33.90
CA GLY A 278 -41.67 -54.53 -32.64
C GLY A 278 -40.18 -54.82 -32.87
N THR A 279 -39.47 -54.90 -31.72
CA THR A 279 -38.37 -55.85 -31.41
C THR A 279 -37.02 -55.65 -32.10
N GLU A 280 -35.85 -55.72 -31.45
CA GLU A 280 -35.37 -56.44 -30.25
C GLU A 280 -34.19 -55.64 -29.65
N ASP A 281 -34.11 -55.41 -28.35
CA ASP A 281 -33.73 -56.32 -27.25
C ASP A 281 -32.21 -56.44 -27.06
N TRP A 282 -31.74 -56.00 -25.88
CA TRP A 282 -30.73 -56.71 -25.10
C TRP A 282 -30.97 -56.41 -23.61
N ARG A 283 -31.69 -57.32 -22.95
CA ARG A 283 -31.78 -57.49 -21.50
C ARG A 283 -30.63 -58.36 -20.94
N GLY A 284 -30.40 -58.19 -19.63
CA GLY A 284 -29.71 -59.15 -18.75
C GLY A 284 -28.91 -58.42 -17.66
N GLU A 285 -29.56 -57.75 -16.70
CA GLU A 285 -30.09 -58.30 -15.42
C GLU A 285 -29.00 -58.75 -14.43
N ASP A 286 -28.90 -58.04 -13.30
CA ASP A 286 -28.95 -58.71 -12.00
C ASP A 286 -29.55 -57.78 -10.93
N ARG A 287 -30.48 -58.36 -10.18
CA ARG A 287 -31.33 -57.74 -9.16
C ARG A 287 -30.86 -58.25 -7.80
N VAL A 288 -30.88 -57.42 -6.75
CA VAL A 288 -31.34 -57.76 -5.38
C VAL A 288 -31.31 -56.49 -4.48
N GLU A 289 -32.35 -56.42 -3.64
CA GLU A 289 -32.76 -55.50 -2.54
C GLU A 289 -31.63 -54.85 -1.71
N SER A 290 -31.78 -53.70 -1.03
CA SER A 290 -32.91 -53.23 -0.21
C SER A 290 -32.86 -51.72 0.12
N SER A 291 -34.04 -51.17 0.46
CA SER A 291 -34.32 -50.08 1.41
C SER A 291 -33.74 -48.67 1.17
N ARG A 292 -34.60 -47.75 0.74
CA ARG A 292 -34.54 -46.35 1.22
C ARG A 292 -35.92 -45.91 1.66
N ALA A 293 -36.01 -45.64 2.96
CA ALA A 293 -37.14 -45.03 3.61
C ALA A 293 -37.36 -43.62 3.06
N GLU A 294 -38.62 -43.31 2.76
CA GLU A 294 -39.12 -41.97 2.55
C GLU A 294 -38.96 -41.18 3.86
N GLY A 295 -38.15 -40.13 3.80
CA GLY A 295 -38.02 -39.11 4.82
C GLY A 295 -37.97 -37.78 4.10
N ASN A 296 -39.12 -37.10 4.08
CA ASN A 296 -39.32 -35.75 3.58
C ASN A 296 -38.32 -34.81 4.27
N ALA A 297 -37.30 -34.34 3.54
CA ALA A 297 -36.40 -33.30 4.00
C ALA A 297 -36.52 -32.12 3.03
N GLU A 298 -37.28 -31.10 3.44
CA GLU A 298 -37.21 -29.77 2.87
C GLU A 298 -35.73 -29.35 2.84
N VAL A 299 -35.19 -29.15 1.64
CA VAL A 299 -33.88 -28.53 1.45
C VAL A 299 -34.02 -27.08 1.91
N PRO A 300 -33.22 -26.58 2.87
CA PRO A 300 -33.38 -25.22 3.36
C PRO A 300 -33.04 -24.25 2.23
N VAL A 301 -33.89 -23.25 2.02
CA VAL A 301 -33.60 -22.07 1.18
C VAL A 301 -32.40 -21.36 1.82
N VAL A 302 -31.22 -21.46 1.22
CA VAL A 302 -30.03 -20.75 1.70
C VAL A 302 -29.94 -19.42 0.95
N ASP A 303 -30.17 -18.32 1.68
CA ASP A 303 -29.88 -16.98 1.18
C ASP A 303 -28.39 -16.89 0.79
N ALA A 304 -28.06 -16.39 -0.41
CA ALA A 304 -26.68 -16.33 -0.91
C ALA A 304 -25.75 -15.57 0.04
N ALA A 305 -26.31 -14.61 0.81
CA ALA A 305 -25.58 -13.87 1.84
C ALA A 305 -25.12 -14.74 3.04
N LEU A 306 -25.72 -15.91 3.25
CA LEU A 306 -25.41 -16.85 4.34
C LEU A 306 -24.35 -17.90 3.96
N LEU A 307 -23.98 -17.99 2.67
CA LEU A 307 -22.94 -18.92 2.22
C LEU A 307 -21.54 -18.43 2.63
N PRO A 308 -20.62 -19.36 2.97
CA PRO A 308 -19.20 -19.04 3.04
C PRO A 308 -18.70 -18.42 1.73
N VAL A 309 -17.64 -17.60 1.79
CA VAL A 309 -17.03 -16.95 0.62
C VAL A 309 -16.79 -17.92 -0.53
N ALA A 310 -16.27 -19.12 -0.24
CA ALA A 310 -16.03 -20.16 -1.25
C ALA A 310 -17.33 -20.60 -1.97
N GLY A 311 -18.42 -20.77 -1.22
CA GLY A 311 -19.73 -21.12 -1.79
C GLY A 311 -20.34 -19.99 -2.63
N ARG A 312 -20.12 -18.73 -2.24
CA ARG A 312 -20.54 -17.56 -3.04
C ARG A 312 -19.79 -17.47 -4.37
N LEU A 313 -18.47 -17.68 -4.35
CA LEU A 313 -17.65 -17.71 -5.57
C LEU A 313 -18.04 -18.87 -6.50
N GLU A 314 -18.32 -20.05 -5.96
CA GLU A 314 -18.80 -21.19 -6.75
C GLU A 314 -20.14 -20.88 -7.43
N MET A 315 -21.08 -20.27 -6.70
CA MET A 315 -22.36 -19.83 -7.26
C MET A 315 -22.17 -18.82 -8.40
N LEU A 316 -21.28 -17.84 -8.22
CA LEU A 316 -20.96 -16.84 -9.25
C LEU A 316 -20.30 -17.47 -10.49
N SER A 317 -19.41 -18.46 -10.29
CA SER A 317 -18.80 -19.21 -11.39
C SER A 317 -19.84 -19.99 -12.20
N ARG A 318 -20.79 -20.67 -11.54
CA ARG A 318 -21.91 -21.33 -12.23
C ARG A 318 -22.81 -20.33 -12.98
N ALA A 319 -23.02 -19.13 -12.43
CA ALA A 319 -23.77 -18.07 -13.10
C ALA A 319 -23.04 -17.55 -14.35
N GLN A 320 -21.71 -17.46 -14.30
CA GLN A 320 -20.87 -17.12 -15.46
C GLN A 320 -20.99 -18.18 -16.56
N GLU A 321 -20.96 -19.48 -16.22
CA GLU A 321 -21.17 -20.57 -17.18
C GLU A 321 -22.55 -20.48 -17.86
N ARG A 322 -23.60 -20.18 -17.10
CA ARG A 322 -24.94 -19.94 -17.66
C ARG A 322 -24.99 -18.72 -18.59
N GLY A 323 -24.30 -17.65 -18.23
CA GLY A 323 -24.13 -16.47 -19.08
C GLY A 323 -23.43 -16.81 -20.40
N ALA A 324 -22.33 -17.57 -20.34
CA ALA A 324 -21.59 -18.04 -21.51
C ALA A 324 -22.45 -18.92 -22.42
N TYR A 325 -23.22 -19.85 -21.85
CA TYR A 325 -24.18 -20.67 -22.62
C TYR A 325 -25.21 -19.81 -23.37
N ARG A 326 -25.72 -18.75 -22.74
CA ARG A 326 -26.65 -17.81 -23.42
C ARG A 326 -25.95 -17.03 -24.53
N VAL A 327 -24.68 -16.66 -24.37
CA VAL A 327 -23.88 -16.01 -25.43
C VAL A 327 -23.78 -16.92 -26.66
N ASP A 328 -23.50 -18.21 -26.46
CA ASP A 328 -23.44 -19.18 -27.55
C ASP A 328 -24.80 -19.35 -28.23
N ALA A 329 -25.88 -19.48 -27.46
CA ALA A 329 -27.23 -19.59 -28.02
C ALA A 329 -27.66 -18.34 -28.82
N THR A 330 -27.29 -17.14 -28.36
CA THR A 330 -27.57 -15.89 -29.08
C THR A 330 -26.66 -15.72 -30.29
N LYS A 331 -25.42 -16.24 -30.26
CA LYS A 331 -24.54 -16.29 -31.44
C LYS A 331 -25.18 -17.11 -32.57
N ASP A 332 -25.71 -18.30 -32.26
CA ASP A 332 -26.43 -19.11 -33.24
C ASP A 332 -27.68 -18.38 -33.78
N ALA A 333 -28.32 -17.53 -32.96
CA ALA A 333 -29.44 -16.71 -33.40
C ALA A 333 -29.00 -15.56 -34.33
N VAL A 334 -27.83 -14.94 -34.10
CA VAL A 334 -27.23 -13.97 -35.03
C VAL A 334 -26.95 -14.61 -36.38
N ASP A 335 -26.36 -15.81 -36.39
CA ASP A 335 -26.04 -16.51 -37.63
C ASP A 335 -27.31 -16.82 -38.45
N ARG A 336 -28.39 -17.27 -37.79
CA ARG A 336 -29.70 -17.44 -38.44
C ARG A 336 -30.30 -16.14 -38.95
N ALA A 337 -30.18 -15.04 -38.20
CA ALA A 337 -30.68 -13.73 -38.61
C ALA A 337 -29.88 -13.14 -39.77
N ASP A 338 -28.56 -13.37 -39.82
CA ASP A 338 -27.70 -12.96 -40.94
C ASP A 338 -28.04 -13.75 -42.21
N GLN A 339 -28.25 -15.06 -42.09
CA GLN A 339 -28.72 -15.87 -43.21
C GLN A 339 -30.05 -15.33 -43.77
N ALA A 340 -31.07 -15.12 -42.92
CA ALA A 340 -32.36 -14.57 -43.33
C ALA A 340 -32.25 -13.17 -43.96
N ARG A 341 -31.34 -12.32 -43.46
CA ARG A 341 -31.00 -11.01 -44.04
C ARG A 341 -30.43 -11.14 -45.45
N THR A 342 -29.46 -12.02 -45.65
CA THR A 342 -28.84 -12.23 -46.97
C THR A 342 -29.81 -12.80 -47.99
N GLU A 343 -30.64 -13.77 -47.60
CA GLU A 343 -31.68 -14.36 -48.46
C GLU A 343 -32.76 -13.35 -48.86
N SER A 344 -33.22 -12.53 -47.90
CA SER A 344 -34.22 -11.48 -48.16
C SER A 344 -33.66 -10.37 -49.05
N ALA A 345 -32.41 -9.96 -48.84
CA ALA A 345 -31.73 -8.97 -49.68
C ALA A 345 -31.50 -9.48 -51.12
N ALA A 346 -31.12 -10.75 -51.28
CA ALA A 346 -30.99 -11.39 -52.59
C ALA A 346 -32.34 -11.44 -53.32
N THR A 347 -33.41 -11.81 -52.62
CA THR A 347 -34.78 -11.84 -53.16
C THR A 347 -35.24 -10.45 -53.61
N ALA A 348 -34.97 -9.40 -52.83
CA ALA A 348 -35.28 -8.02 -53.20
C ALA A 348 -34.49 -7.54 -54.43
N ALA A 349 -33.18 -7.88 -54.50
CA ALA A 349 -32.34 -7.55 -55.65
C ALA A 349 -32.79 -8.27 -56.94
N GLU A 350 -33.14 -9.56 -56.85
CA GLU A 350 -33.68 -10.34 -57.96
C GLU A 350 -35.02 -9.76 -58.45
N THR A 351 -35.93 -9.44 -57.52
CA THR A 351 -37.25 -8.87 -57.84
C THR A 351 -37.11 -7.51 -58.54
N ARG A 352 -36.16 -6.67 -58.09
CA ARG A 352 -35.81 -5.40 -58.77
C ARG A 352 -35.27 -5.63 -60.18
N GLY A 353 -34.31 -6.54 -60.33
CA GLY A 353 -33.75 -6.88 -61.65
C GLY A 353 -34.78 -7.47 -62.62
N ARG A 354 -35.79 -8.19 -62.13
CA ARG A 354 -36.92 -8.64 -62.95
C ARG A 354 -37.85 -7.48 -63.36
N ARG A 355 -38.09 -6.51 -62.47
CA ARG A 355 -38.91 -5.32 -62.77
C ARG A 355 -38.27 -4.42 -63.84
N GLU A 356 -36.96 -4.21 -63.78
CA GLU A 356 -36.22 -3.45 -64.79
C GLU A 356 -36.30 -4.09 -66.18
N ARG A 357 -36.18 -5.43 -66.25
CA ARG A 357 -36.33 -6.20 -67.49
C ARG A 357 -37.76 -6.16 -68.03
N GLN A 358 -38.78 -6.20 -67.17
CA GLN A 358 -40.19 -6.02 -67.55
C GLN A 358 -40.43 -4.66 -68.22
N GLN A 359 -39.92 -3.57 -67.63
CA GLN A 359 -40.05 -2.22 -68.21
C GLN A 359 -39.36 -2.11 -69.57
N ARG A 360 -38.19 -2.73 -69.73
CA ARG A 360 -37.44 -2.75 -71.00
C ARG A 360 -38.17 -3.54 -72.10
N ARG A 361 -38.83 -4.66 -71.76
CA ARG A 361 -39.68 -5.42 -72.68
C ARG A 361 -40.84 -4.57 -73.19
N ASP A 362 -41.56 -3.91 -72.29
CA ASP A 362 -42.77 -3.15 -72.62
C ASP A 362 -42.43 -1.97 -73.55
N ALA A 363 -41.34 -1.25 -73.28
CA ALA A 363 -40.83 -0.20 -74.16
C ALA A 363 -40.43 -0.74 -75.56
N THR A 364 -39.88 -1.96 -75.63
CA THR A 364 -39.47 -2.58 -76.91
C THR A 364 -40.69 -3.01 -77.75
N ARG A 365 -41.81 -3.40 -77.12
CA ARG A 365 -43.08 -3.73 -77.82
C ARG A 365 -43.68 -2.50 -78.53
N GLU A 366 -43.66 -1.35 -77.87
CA GLU A 366 -44.13 -0.09 -78.46
C GLU A 366 -43.29 0.32 -79.68
N GLU A 367 -41.97 0.15 -79.58
CA GLU A 367 -41.03 0.43 -80.67
C GLU A 367 -41.25 -0.47 -81.90
N LEU A 368 -41.47 -1.77 -81.69
CA LEU A 368 -41.71 -2.72 -82.78
C LEU A 368 -43.00 -2.40 -83.55
N THR A 369 -44.07 -2.01 -82.84
CA THR A 369 -45.36 -1.63 -83.43
C THR A 369 -45.21 -0.43 -84.38
N ARG A 370 -44.36 0.53 -84.02
CA ARG A 370 -44.05 1.70 -84.84
C ARG A 370 -43.32 1.33 -86.14
N LEU A 371 -42.40 0.37 -86.08
CA LEU A 371 -41.65 -0.10 -87.24
C LEU A 371 -42.55 -0.87 -88.22
N GLU A 372 -43.44 -1.76 -87.75
CA GLU A 372 -44.31 -2.56 -88.62
C GLU A 372 -45.25 -1.73 -89.52
N ALA A 373 -45.56 -0.48 -89.14
CA ALA A 373 -46.37 0.44 -89.94
C ALA A 373 -45.72 0.89 -91.28
N GLN A 374 -44.41 0.67 -91.48
CA GLN A 374 -43.66 1.14 -92.66
C GLN A 374 -43.51 0.09 -93.79
N VAL A 375 -43.97 -1.15 -93.56
CA VAL A 375 -43.79 -2.32 -94.46
C VAL A 375 -44.26 -2.13 -95.92
N PRO A 376 -45.40 -1.46 -96.23
CA PRO A 376 -45.88 -1.34 -97.61
C PRO A 376 -44.95 -0.53 -98.54
N ALA A 377 -44.25 0.47 -98.01
CA ALA A 377 -43.32 1.31 -98.78
C ALA A 377 -42.01 0.56 -99.12
N VAL A 378 -41.57 -0.34 -98.22
CA VAL A 378 -40.36 -1.15 -98.39
C VAL A 378 -40.58 -2.28 -99.43
N SER A 379 -41.81 -2.78 -99.55
CA SER A 379 -42.21 -3.81 -100.53
C SER A 379 -41.94 -3.44 -102.00
N LEU A 380 -42.21 -2.19 -102.39
CA LEU A 380 -42.04 -1.73 -103.78
C LEU A 380 -40.55 -1.70 -104.21
N ARG A 381 -39.66 -1.39 -103.25
CA ARG A 381 -38.20 -1.39 -103.45
C ARG A 381 -37.63 -2.81 -103.54
N ARG A 382 -38.31 -3.81 -102.96
CA ARG A 382 -37.93 -5.24 -103.05
C ARG A 382 -38.08 -5.82 -104.46
N THR A 383 -39.10 -5.41 -105.21
CA THR A 383 -39.30 -5.86 -106.61
C THR A 383 -38.24 -5.31 -107.57
N GLU A 384 -37.76 -4.09 -107.33
CA GLU A 384 -36.67 -3.46 -108.09
C GLU A 384 -35.32 -4.12 -107.76
N LEU A 385 -35.10 -4.46 -106.49
CA LEU A 385 -33.94 -5.23 -106.02
C LEU A 385 -33.93 -6.68 -106.56
N ALA A 386 -35.09 -7.30 -106.81
CA ALA A 386 -35.18 -8.68 -107.30
C ALA A 386 -34.64 -8.85 -108.74
N ALA A 387 -34.92 -7.90 -109.63
CA ALA A 387 -34.35 -7.90 -110.99
C ALA A 387 -32.84 -7.62 -110.99
N ALA A 388 -32.35 -6.77 -110.08
CA ALA A 388 -30.92 -6.56 -109.86
C ALA A 388 -30.22 -7.79 -109.24
N ARG A 389 -30.92 -8.54 -108.37
CA ARG A 389 -30.43 -9.79 -107.76
C ARG A 389 -30.33 -10.95 -108.75
N GLU A 390 -31.21 -11.03 -109.75
CA GLU A 390 -31.11 -12.03 -110.80
C GLU A 390 -29.85 -11.82 -111.68
N ALA A 391 -29.51 -10.57 -111.97
CA ALA A 391 -28.21 -10.21 -112.55
C ALA A 391 -27.05 -10.48 -111.55
N GLN A 392 -27.26 -10.29 -110.25
CA GLN A 392 -26.28 -10.62 -109.20
C GLN A 392 -25.94 -12.12 -109.10
N ARG A 393 -26.89 -13.01 -109.43
CA ARG A 393 -26.72 -14.48 -109.32
C ARG A 393 -25.54 -15.01 -110.12
N VAL A 394 -25.22 -14.38 -111.24
CA VAL A 394 -24.00 -14.69 -112.03
C VAL A 394 -22.92 -13.64 -111.82
N ALA A 395 -23.26 -12.43 -111.35
CA ALA A 395 -22.28 -11.36 -111.08
C ALA A 395 -21.24 -11.77 -110.04
N THR A 396 -21.63 -12.54 -109.01
CA THR A 396 -20.67 -13.06 -108.04
C THR A 396 -19.73 -14.04 -108.72
N SER A 397 -20.19 -15.02 -109.48
CA SER A 397 -19.26 -15.95 -110.15
C SER A 397 -18.36 -15.26 -111.17
N ILE A 398 -18.84 -14.21 -111.86
CA ILE A 398 -18.05 -13.39 -112.79
C ILE A 398 -16.99 -12.56 -112.05
N LYS A 399 -17.37 -11.90 -110.95
CA LYS A 399 -16.45 -11.11 -110.11
C LYS A 399 -15.50 -12.00 -109.32
N THR A 400 -15.96 -13.11 -108.77
CA THR A 400 -15.21 -14.08 -107.98
C THR A 400 -14.15 -14.74 -108.84
N HIS A 401 -14.46 -15.17 -110.06
CA HIS A 401 -13.43 -15.71 -110.94
C HIS A 401 -12.37 -14.65 -111.32
N ALA A 402 -12.77 -13.43 -111.67
CA ALA A 402 -11.83 -12.33 -111.95
C ALA A 402 -11.00 -11.91 -110.72
N ARG A 403 -11.62 -11.91 -109.53
CA ARG A 403 -10.99 -11.60 -108.25
C ARG A 403 -10.03 -12.71 -107.83
N ASP A 404 -10.40 -13.96 -107.98
CA ASP A 404 -9.60 -15.11 -107.56
C ASP A 404 -8.37 -15.23 -108.48
N LEU A 405 -8.49 -14.91 -109.77
CA LEU A 405 -7.33 -14.78 -110.68
C LEU A 405 -6.35 -13.70 -110.20
N ALA A 406 -6.88 -12.50 -109.89
CA ALA A 406 -6.07 -11.40 -109.36
C ALA A 406 -5.51 -11.69 -107.95
N ALA A 407 -6.23 -12.46 -107.13
CA ALA A 407 -5.83 -12.86 -105.79
C ALA A 407 -4.76 -13.97 -105.82
N ALA A 408 -4.78 -14.87 -106.81
CA ALA A 408 -3.71 -15.83 -107.04
C ALA A 408 -2.42 -15.12 -107.49
N ASP A 409 -2.51 -14.15 -108.40
CA ASP A 409 -1.37 -13.32 -108.79
C ASP A 409 -0.81 -12.50 -107.61
N ALA A 410 -1.70 -11.94 -106.78
CA ALA A 410 -1.30 -11.21 -105.57
C ALA A 410 -0.71 -12.13 -104.49
N ALA A 411 -1.26 -13.33 -104.30
CA ALA A 411 -0.76 -14.33 -103.35
C ALA A 411 0.60 -14.89 -103.77
N ALA A 412 0.83 -15.07 -105.07
CA ALA A 412 2.15 -15.40 -105.61
C ALA A 412 3.17 -14.28 -105.32
N ALA A 413 2.74 -13.01 -105.45
CA ALA A 413 3.59 -11.86 -105.12
C ALA A 413 3.88 -11.74 -103.61
N THR A 414 2.94 -12.07 -102.73
CA THR A 414 3.16 -12.05 -101.26
C THR A 414 4.06 -13.18 -100.78
N VAL A 415 4.02 -14.35 -101.42
CA VAL A 415 5.00 -15.43 -101.15
C VAL A 415 6.41 -14.96 -101.49
N VAL A 416 6.61 -14.32 -102.65
CA VAL A 416 7.91 -13.77 -103.05
C VAL A 416 8.37 -12.67 -102.10
N ALA A 417 7.46 -11.79 -101.66
CA ALA A 417 7.77 -10.74 -100.69
C ALA A 417 8.18 -11.32 -99.32
N ALA A 418 7.46 -12.33 -98.81
CA ALA A 418 7.77 -12.98 -97.54
C ALA A 418 9.09 -13.77 -97.60
N GLN A 419 9.41 -14.37 -98.76
CA GLN A 419 10.70 -15.01 -99.02
C GLN A 419 11.86 -14.02 -98.98
N LEU A 420 11.70 -12.84 -99.60
CA LEU A 420 12.71 -11.80 -99.61
C LEU A 420 12.90 -11.20 -98.20
N ALA A 421 11.82 -10.93 -97.48
CA ALA A 421 11.87 -10.42 -96.10
C ALA A 421 12.54 -11.39 -95.13
N TRP A 422 12.25 -12.69 -95.23
CA TRP A 422 12.95 -13.74 -94.47
C TRP A 422 14.44 -13.77 -94.80
N ALA A 423 14.79 -13.72 -96.09
CA ALA A 423 16.19 -13.75 -96.52
C ALA A 423 16.98 -12.49 -96.16
N GLU A 424 16.31 -11.34 -96.03
CA GLU A 424 16.88 -10.08 -95.55
C GLU A 424 17.09 -10.11 -94.04
N LEU A 425 16.08 -10.54 -93.27
CA LEU A 425 16.20 -10.71 -91.80
C LEU A 425 17.35 -11.66 -91.41
N ILE A 426 17.45 -12.83 -92.06
CA ILE A 426 18.54 -13.79 -91.80
C ILE A 426 19.91 -13.23 -92.22
N ARG A 427 19.97 -12.33 -93.20
CA ARG A 427 21.23 -11.68 -93.61
C ARG A 427 21.66 -10.65 -92.58
N ASP A 428 20.74 -9.80 -92.14
CA ASP A 428 21.00 -8.74 -91.15
C ASP A 428 21.43 -9.35 -89.80
N MET A 429 20.78 -10.43 -89.34
CA MET A 429 21.19 -11.15 -88.12
C MET A 429 22.57 -11.83 -88.23
N ARG A 430 23.02 -12.14 -89.46
CA ARG A 430 24.32 -12.77 -89.71
C ARG A 430 25.46 -11.75 -89.81
N ASP A 431 25.19 -10.56 -90.34
CA ASP A 431 26.15 -9.44 -90.36
C ASP A 431 26.44 -8.88 -88.95
N GLU A 432 25.51 -9.03 -87.98
CA GLU A 432 25.76 -8.67 -86.58
C GLU A 432 26.58 -9.71 -85.79
N THR A 433 26.62 -10.98 -86.24
CA THR A 433 27.30 -12.07 -85.52
C THR A 433 28.71 -12.38 -86.05
N ASP A 434 29.04 -12.04 -87.30
CA ASP A 434 30.35 -12.31 -87.91
C ASP A 434 31.17 -11.02 -88.15
N THR A 435 31.95 -10.61 -87.14
CA THR A 435 33.10 -9.70 -87.35
C THR A 435 34.39 -10.42 -87.78
N HIS A 436 34.33 -11.69 -88.18
CA HIS A 436 35.52 -12.44 -88.62
C HIS A 436 35.27 -13.23 -89.91
N ASP A 437 35.65 -12.60 -91.02
CA ASP A 437 36.45 -13.19 -92.11
C ASP A 437 36.05 -14.60 -92.59
N SER A 438 35.11 -14.70 -93.54
CA SER A 438 35.23 -15.63 -94.68
C SER A 438 34.18 -15.37 -95.78
N ALA A 439 34.66 -14.96 -96.94
CA ALA A 439 33.91 -14.94 -98.19
C ALA A 439 33.92 -16.35 -98.83
N ASP A 440 32.88 -17.15 -98.58
CA ASP A 440 32.33 -18.16 -99.51
C ASP A 440 31.29 -19.02 -98.77
N VAL A 441 30.00 -18.66 -98.84
CA VAL A 441 28.92 -19.60 -98.54
C VAL A 441 27.77 -19.35 -99.52
N ALA A 442 27.44 -20.40 -100.28
CA ALA A 442 26.32 -20.46 -101.21
C ALA A 442 25.02 -19.96 -100.58
N SER A 443 24.21 -19.23 -101.37
CA SER A 443 22.86 -18.81 -100.98
C SER A 443 22.08 -19.97 -100.35
N PRO A 444 21.63 -19.87 -99.09
CA PRO A 444 20.88 -20.94 -98.48
C PRO A 444 19.59 -21.17 -99.29
N LYS A 445 19.34 -22.42 -99.66
CA LYS A 445 18.05 -22.83 -100.23
C LYS A 445 16.95 -22.37 -99.26
N ALA A 446 15.93 -21.68 -99.77
CA ALA A 446 14.81 -21.22 -98.95
C ALA A 446 14.26 -22.39 -98.10
N PRO A 447 14.05 -22.20 -96.78
CA PRO A 447 13.60 -23.27 -95.92
C PRO A 447 12.21 -23.75 -96.36
N SER A 448 11.98 -25.05 -96.24
CA SER A 448 10.66 -25.61 -96.50
C SER A 448 9.66 -25.19 -95.42
N VAL A 449 8.36 -25.17 -95.76
CA VAL A 449 7.28 -24.87 -94.80
C VAL A 449 7.34 -25.77 -93.55
N ALA A 450 7.77 -27.03 -93.69
CA ALA A 450 7.93 -27.94 -92.56
C ALA A 450 9.08 -27.54 -91.61
N GLN A 451 10.18 -27.00 -92.14
CA GLN A 451 11.30 -26.52 -91.32
C GLN A 451 10.94 -25.23 -90.57
N LEU A 452 10.20 -24.32 -91.21
CA LEU A 452 9.72 -23.10 -90.56
C LEU A 452 8.73 -23.39 -89.43
N ARG A 453 7.86 -24.42 -89.57
CA ARG A 453 6.95 -24.84 -88.49
C ARG A 453 7.69 -25.33 -87.24
N ALA A 454 8.71 -26.17 -87.41
CA ALA A 454 9.52 -26.64 -86.28
C ALA A 454 10.21 -25.48 -85.55
N LEU A 455 10.71 -24.48 -86.29
CA LEU A 455 11.30 -23.26 -85.73
C LEU A 455 10.27 -22.41 -84.96
N ILE A 456 9.05 -22.27 -85.49
CA ILE A 456 7.95 -21.55 -84.82
C ILE A 456 7.61 -22.23 -83.49
N ASP A 457 7.51 -23.56 -83.45
CA ASP A 457 7.20 -24.30 -82.22
C ASP A 457 8.30 -24.12 -81.15
N GLU A 458 9.58 -24.22 -81.56
CA GLU A 458 10.75 -24.02 -80.69
C GLU A 458 10.83 -22.59 -80.12
N HIS A 459 10.67 -21.57 -80.97
CA HIS A 459 10.67 -20.18 -80.55
C HIS A 459 9.44 -19.81 -79.72
N THR A 460 8.28 -20.41 -79.97
CA THR A 460 7.08 -20.20 -79.15
C THR A 460 7.29 -20.73 -77.73
N ALA A 461 7.89 -21.92 -77.58
CA ALA A 461 8.27 -22.46 -76.26
C ALA A 461 9.30 -21.56 -75.55
N THR A 462 10.29 -21.07 -76.28
CA THR A 462 11.35 -20.20 -75.75
C THR A 462 10.80 -18.84 -75.29
N VAL A 463 9.94 -18.19 -76.08
CA VAL A 463 9.24 -16.94 -75.70
C VAL A 463 8.42 -17.13 -74.42
N GLY A 464 7.73 -18.26 -74.28
CA GLY A 464 6.99 -18.60 -73.06
C GLY A 464 7.88 -18.71 -71.83
N SER A 465 9.08 -19.29 -71.97
CA SER A 465 10.05 -19.42 -70.86
C SER A 465 10.72 -18.08 -70.47
N LEU A 466 10.96 -17.20 -71.44
CA LEU A 466 11.64 -15.91 -71.23
C LEU A 466 10.70 -14.81 -70.70
N ALA A 467 9.39 -14.92 -70.91
CA ALA A 467 8.41 -13.93 -70.48
C ALA A 467 8.45 -13.65 -68.96
N ALA A 468 8.53 -14.70 -68.13
CA ALA A 468 8.61 -14.55 -66.67
C ALA A 468 9.93 -13.90 -66.21
N ALA A 469 11.03 -14.18 -66.92
CA ALA A 469 12.33 -13.57 -66.64
C ALA A 469 12.37 -12.09 -67.03
N ASN A 470 11.72 -11.70 -68.14
CA ASN A 470 11.58 -10.30 -68.55
C ASN A 470 10.78 -9.48 -67.53
N THR A 471 9.66 -10.02 -67.02
CA THR A 471 8.91 -9.37 -65.93
C THR A 471 9.75 -9.23 -64.67
N THR A 472 10.59 -10.22 -64.36
CA THR A 472 11.51 -10.17 -63.22
C THR A 472 12.58 -9.08 -63.43
N GLU A 473 13.17 -8.97 -64.62
CA GLU A 473 14.15 -7.93 -64.98
C GLU A 473 13.56 -6.51 -64.82
N GLN A 474 12.33 -6.30 -65.28
CA GLN A 474 11.61 -5.03 -65.13
C GLN A 474 11.34 -4.66 -63.66
N SER A 475 11.29 -5.64 -62.75
CA SER A 475 11.06 -5.42 -61.31
C SER A 475 12.34 -5.29 -60.47
N LEU A 476 13.53 -5.44 -61.06
CA LEU A 476 14.80 -5.41 -60.32
C LEU A 476 15.04 -4.07 -59.63
N GLU A 477 14.72 -2.95 -60.27
CA GLU A 477 14.88 -1.61 -59.68
C GLU A 477 14.00 -1.43 -58.44
N LEU A 478 12.76 -1.94 -58.49
CA LEU A 478 11.85 -1.95 -57.33
C LEU A 478 12.40 -2.82 -56.18
N LEU A 479 13.00 -3.98 -56.50
CA LEU A 479 13.61 -4.85 -55.48
C LEU A 479 14.86 -4.21 -54.85
N VAL A 480 15.65 -3.46 -55.62
CA VAL A 480 16.77 -2.65 -55.10
C VAL A 480 16.25 -1.57 -54.16
N GLN A 481 15.18 -0.86 -54.53
CA GLN A 481 14.57 0.15 -53.67
C GLN A 481 14.04 -0.47 -52.36
N ARG A 482 13.35 -1.62 -52.43
CA ARG A 482 12.88 -2.34 -51.24
C ARG A 482 14.01 -2.71 -50.27
N LEU A 483 15.18 -3.09 -50.79
CA LEU A 483 16.35 -3.36 -49.97
C LEU A 483 16.89 -2.09 -49.30
N ALA A 484 16.91 -0.96 -50.01
CA ALA A 484 17.29 0.33 -49.45
C ALA A 484 16.34 0.74 -48.31
N ASP A 485 15.03 0.68 -48.56
CA ASP A 485 14.00 1.02 -47.56
C ASP A 485 14.10 0.11 -46.31
N ALA A 486 14.33 -1.19 -46.50
CA ALA A 486 14.51 -2.13 -45.38
C ALA A 486 15.79 -1.85 -44.57
N THR A 487 16.86 -1.39 -45.24
CA THR A 487 18.12 -1.02 -44.59
C THR A 487 17.99 0.27 -43.78
N ASP A 488 17.28 1.27 -44.31
CA ASP A 488 16.99 2.52 -43.61
C ASP A 488 16.09 2.27 -42.40
N ALA A 489 15.07 1.42 -42.55
CA ALA A 489 14.19 1.00 -41.46
C ALA A 489 14.96 0.32 -40.32
N LEU A 490 15.91 -0.57 -40.66
CA LEU A 490 16.79 -1.21 -39.66
C LEU A 490 17.64 -0.18 -38.92
N THR A 491 18.30 0.73 -39.65
CA THR A 491 19.14 1.78 -39.06
C THR A 491 18.34 2.68 -38.11
N HIS A 492 17.12 3.04 -38.50
CA HIS A 492 16.22 3.83 -37.67
C HIS A 492 15.78 3.08 -36.40
N ALA A 493 15.43 1.80 -36.52
CA ALA A 493 15.04 0.96 -35.40
C ALA A 493 16.20 0.78 -34.39
N GLU A 494 17.42 0.56 -34.87
CA GLU A 494 18.61 0.43 -34.03
C GLU A 494 18.93 1.73 -33.28
N THR A 495 18.82 2.87 -33.96
CA THR A 495 19.04 4.20 -33.36
C THR A 495 18.02 4.49 -32.26
N THR A 496 16.74 4.22 -32.52
CA THR A 496 15.65 4.39 -31.53
C THR A 496 15.90 3.51 -30.30
N ARG A 497 16.21 2.23 -30.51
CA ARG A 497 16.52 1.29 -29.42
C ARG A 497 17.73 1.75 -28.59
N GLN A 498 18.76 2.31 -29.22
CA GLN A 498 19.93 2.83 -28.50
C GLN A 498 19.58 4.06 -27.65
N SER A 499 18.83 5.01 -28.19
CA SER A 499 18.35 6.18 -27.43
C SER A 499 17.56 5.79 -26.18
N LEU A 500 16.65 4.82 -26.31
CA LEU A 500 15.86 4.32 -25.19
C LEU A 500 16.73 3.67 -24.11
N ARG A 501 17.78 2.94 -24.50
CA ARG A 501 18.73 2.34 -23.54
C ARG A 501 19.57 3.38 -22.81
N ASP A 502 19.99 4.42 -23.51
CA ASP A 502 20.77 5.50 -22.91
C ASP A 502 19.94 6.29 -21.88
N GLU A 503 18.66 6.54 -22.16
CA GLU A 503 17.71 7.12 -21.19
C GLU A 503 17.47 6.20 -19.99
N ALA A 504 17.24 4.90 -20.22
CA ALA A 504 16.97 3.93 -19.17
C ALA A 504 18.14 3.79 -18.17
N GLN A 505 19.39 3.97 -18.62
CA GLN A 505 20.57 3.91 -17.74
C GLN A 505 20.64 5.03 -16.70
N GLN A 506 19.91 6.14 -16.88
CA GLN A 506 19.93 7.27 -15.94
C GLN A 506 19.00 7.04 -14.75
N ILE A 507 17.92 6.27 -14.93
CA ILE A 507 16.87 6.08 -13.92
C ILE A 507 17.39 5.42 -12.64
N PRO A 508 18.22 4.35 -12.68
CA PRO A 508 18.75 3.73 -11.46
C PRO A 508 19.59 4.67 -10.59
N GLN A 509 20.34 5.60 -11.21
CA GLN A 509 21.14 6.59 -10.48
C GLN A 509 20.24 7.59 -9.76
N GLN A 510 19.16 8.02 -10.42
CA GLN A 510 18.16 8.91 -9.82
C GLN A 510 17.41 8.23 -8.67
N LEU A 511 17.01 6.95 -8.84
CA LEU A 511 16.37 6.16 -7.78
C LEU A 511 17.29 6.00 -6.57
N THR A 512 18.56 5.65 -6.77
CA THR A 512 19.53 5.49 -5.67
C THR A 512 19.70 6.79 -4.88
N LYS A 513 19.82 7.93 -5.58
CA LYS A 513 19.90 9.25 -4.93
C LYS A 513 18.65 9.55 -4.10
N LEU A 514 17.48 9.29 -4.68
CA LEU A 514 16.18 9.57 -4.05
C LEU A 514 15.89 8.65 -2.86
N GLU A 515 16.32 7.39 -2.91
CA GLU A 515 16.24 6.46 -1.78
C GLU A 515 17.09 6.92 -0.59
N GLY A 516 18.29 7.48 -0.86
CA GLY A 516 19.10 8.13 0.17
C GLY A 516 18.41 9.35 0.80
N GLU A 517 17.82 10.21 -0.01
CA GLU A 517 17.06 11.38 0.47
C GLU A 517 15.84 10.96 1.31
N LEU A 518 15.08 9.95 0.86
CA LEU A 518 13.94 9.39 1.58
C LEU A 518 14.30 8.90 2.97
N ALA A 519 15.40 8.15 3.13
CA ALA A 519 15.85 7.67 4.44
C ALA A 519 16.13 8.83 5.42
N THR A 520 16.75 9.91 4.93
CA THR A 520 17.04 11.08 5.77
C THR A 520 15.76 11.85 6.16
N LEU A 521 14.82 11.99 5.24
CA LEU A 521 13.55 12.68 5.47
C LEU A 521 12.64 11.88 6.41
N GLN A 522 12.60 10.55 6.26
CA GLN A 522 11.85 9.66 7.14
C GLN A 522 12.35 9.76 8.59
N THR A 523 13.66 9.72 8.81
CA THR A 523 14.25 9.84 10.16
C THR A 523 13.84 11.16 10.85
N ARG A 524 13.71 12.25 10.08
CA ARG A 524 13.26 13.55 10.62
C ARG A 524 11.74 13.57 10.85
N ALA A 525 10.96 12.98 9.96
CA ALA A 525 9.51 12.89 10.06
C ALA A 525 9.07 12.02 11.26
N ASP A 526 9.78 10.91 11.53
CA ASP A 526 9.48 9.99 12.63
C ASP A 526 9.62 10.65 14.02
N ARG A 527 10.35 11.77 14.12
CA ARG A 527 10.45 12.57 15.37
C ARG A 527 9.18 13.36 15.69
N LEU A 528 8.22 13.48 14.76
CA LEU A 528 7.07 14.37 14.91
C LEU A 528 6.19 14.02 16.12
N ASP A 529 5.92 12.73 16.36
CA ASP A 529 5.07 12.29 17.48
C ASP A 529 5.71 12.55 18.84
N ASP A 530 7.03 12.30 18.96
CA ASP A 530 7.82 12.59 20.15
C ASP A 530 7.84 14.11 20.42
N LEU A 531 8.12 14.92 19.40
CA LEU A 531 8.13 16.38 19.50
C LEU A 531 6.75 16.95 19.84
N THR A 532 5.68 16.36 19.31
CA THR A 532 4.29 16.73 19.65
C THR A 532 4.00 16.47 21.13
N SER A 533 4.39 15.29 21.63
CA SER A 533 4.22 14.92 23.05
C SER A 533 5.06 15.80 23.98
N ARG A 534 6.30 16.11 23.57
CA ARG A 534 7.20 16.99 24.30
C ARG A 534 6.63 18.41 24.36
N ARG A 535 6.14 18.95 23.24
CA ARG A 535 5.49 20.27 23.21
C ARG A 535 4.26 20.31 24.11
N ALA A 536 3.38 19.30 24.05
CA ALA A 536 2.20 19.25 24.92
C ALA A 536 2.57 19.25 26.41
N THR A 537 3.66 18.56 26.77
CA THR A 537 4.19 18.55 28.14
C THR A 537 4.69 19.93 28.55
N VAL A 538 5.52 20.58 27.72
CA VAL A 538 6.07 21.92 28.00
C VAL A 538 4.94 22.95 28.09
N GLN A 539 3.94 22.87 27.21
CA GLN A 539 2.80 23.78 27.19
C GLN A 539 1.95 23.65 28.47
N SER A 540 1.71 22.42 28.94
CA SER A 540 1.03 22.19 30.22
C SER A 540 1.83 22.74 31.42
N GLN A 541 3.16 22.59 31.40
CA GLN A 541 4.04 23.17 32.41
C GLN A 541 4.04 24.71 32.37
N LEU A 542 4.00 25.29 31.18
CA LEU A 542 3.94 26.74 30.97
C LEU A 542 2.63 27.33 31.51
N GLU A 543 1.49 26.69 31.22
CA GLU A 543 0.19 27.10 31.76
C GLU A 543 0.16 27.06 33.29
N ALA A 544 0.75 26.01 33.89
CA ALA A 544 0.88 25.89 35.34
C ALA A 544 1.79 27.00 35.92
N ALA A 545 2.93 27.28 35.29
CA ALA A 545 3.84 28.35 35.72
C ALA A 545 3.20 29.75 35.65
N GLN A 546 2.35 30.00 34.65
CA GLN A 546 1.61 31.25 34.53
C GLN A 546 0.52 31.40 35.62
N GLN A 547 -0.18 30.31 35.95
CA GLN A 547 -1.21 30.30 37.01
C GLN A 547 -0.63 30.50 38.41
N GLN A 548 0.61 30.06 38.66
CA GLN A 548 1.29 30.18 39.94
C GLN A 548 1.28 31.63 40.45
N ALA A 549 1.60 32.60 39.58
CA ALA A 549 1.72 34.01 39.96
C ALA A 549 0.40 34.61 40.51
N GLY A 550 -0.74 34.21 39.96
CA GLY A 550 -2.06 34.64 40.45
C GLY A 550 -2.42 34.00 41.79
N LEU A 551 -2.14 32.70 41.93
CA LEU A 551 -2.49 31.92 43.12
C LEU A 551 -1.59 32.24 44.33
N GLU A 552 -0.34 32.64 44.12
CA GLU A 552 0.54 33.12 45.18
C GLU A 552 0.01 34.39 45.84
N HIS A 553 -0.56 35.31 45.05
CA HIS A 553 -1.21 36.49 45.58
C HIS A 553 -2.44 36.14 46.43
N ASP A 554 -3.27 35.20 45.97
CA ASP A 554 -4.42 34.72 46.74
C ASP A 554 -4.01 34.04 48.05
N ARG A 555 -2.92 33.26 48.04
CA ARG A 555 -2.34 32.63 49.24
C ARG A 555 -1.84 33.67 50.24
N GLU A 556 -1.16 34.72 49.78
CA GLU A 556 -0.70 35.80 50.66
C GLU A 556 -1.87 36.51 51.35
N ARG A 557 -2.96 36.79 50.62
CA ARG A 557 -4.17 37.37 51.23
C ARG A 557 -4.79 36.44 52.27
N ALA A 558 -4.88 35.13 51.97
CA ALA A 558 -5.43 34.14 52.90
C ALA A 558 -4.56 34.00 54.16
N LEU A 559 -3.24 34.01 54.01
CA LEU A 559 -2.29 34.00 55.13
C LEU A 559 -2.43 35.23 56.01
N HIS A 560 -2.55 36.42 55.42
CA HIS A 560 -2.74 37.66 56.18
C HIS A 560 -4.03 37.60 57.00
N SER A 561 -5.14 37.19 56.38
CA SER A 561 -6.42 37.02 57.06
C SER A 561 -6.36 36.00 58.20
N ALA A 562 -5.69 34.86 57.99
CA ALA A 562 -5.50 33.84 59.02
C ALA A 562 -4.68 34.36 60.21
N LEU A 563 -3.62 35.13 59.97
CA LEU A 563 -2.79 35.72 61.02
C LEU A 563 -3.58 36.75 61.85
N GLU A 564 -4.38 37.60 61.21
CA GLU A 564 -5.25 38.57 61.90
C GLU A 564 -6.31 37.86 62.75
N ALA A 565 -6.99 36.86 62.19
CA ALA A 565 -8.02 36.10 62.90
C ALA A 565 -7.43 35.33 64.10
N ASN A 566 -6.26 34.72 63.96
CA ASN A 566 -5.57 34.05 65.07
C ASN A 566 -5.13 35.03 66.18
N ARG A 567 -4.67 36.24 65.82
CA ARG A 567 -4.37 37.28 66.82
C ARG A 567 -5.62 37.71 67.57
N ALA A 568 -6.74 37.90 66.87
CA ALA A 568 -8.02 38.25 67.49
C ALA A 568 -8.54 37.15 68.42
N ALA A 569 -8.43 35.88 68.03
CA ALA A 569 -8.80 34.72 68.86
C ALA A 569 -7.92 34.60 70.11
N ARG A 570 -6.61 34.86 69.98
CA ARG A 570 -5.70 34.86 71.14
C ARG A 570 -6.00 36.01 72.10
N ALA A 571 -6.26 37.21 71.58
CA ALA A 571 -6.63 38.36 72.39
C ALA A 571 -7.95 38.13 73.15
N SER A 572 -8.95 37.47 72.54
CA SER A 572 -10.21 37.15 73.23
C SER A 572 -10.05 36.02 74.26
N ALA A 573 -9.15 35.06 74.02
CA ALA A 573 -8.77 34.05 75.02
C ALA A 573 -8.04 34.67 76.22
N ASP A 574 -7.06 35.54 75.98
CA ASP A 574 -6.34 36.26 77.05
C ASP A 574 -7.29 37.14 77.88
N LYS A 575 -8.28 37.77 77.23
CA LYS A 575 -9.36 38.53 77.88
C LYS A 575 -10.23 37.64 78.78
N LEU A 576 -10.60 36.44 78.30
CA LEU A 576 -11.38 35.48 79.07
C LEU A 576 -10.58 34.98 80.30
N ASP A 577 -9.30 34.66 80.13
CA ASP A 577 -8.43 34.23 81.22
C ASP A 577 -8.25 35.35 82.27
N ALA A 578 -8.10 36.60 81.82
CA ALA A 578 -8.04 37.75 82.73
C ALA A 578 -9.33 37.90 83.56
N LEU A 579 -10.50 37.72 82.93
CA LEU A 579 -11.79 37.74 83.63
C LEU A 579 -11.94 36.58 84.62
N TYR A 580 -11.47 35.37 84.26
CA TYR A 580 -11.45 34.22 85.18
C TYR A 580 -10.56 34.47 86.40
N GLN A 581 -9.36 35.01 86.20
CA GLN A 581 -8.44 35.37 87.29
C GLN A 581 -9.05 36.45 88.19
N GLN A 582 -9.71 37.46 87.60
CA GLN A 582 -10.40 38.51 88.35
C GLN A 582 -11.58 37.95 89.16
N LYS A 583 -12.36 37.00 88.62
CA LYS A 583 -13.43 36.30 89.35
C LYS A 583 -12.88 35.45 90.51
N LEU A 584 -11.78 34.71 90.29
CA LEU A 584 -11.12 33.93 91.35
C LEU A 584 -10.59 34.83 92.46
N ALA A 585 -9.97 35.96 92.13
CA ALA A 585 -9.50 36.95 93.11
C ALA A 585 -10.67 37.59 93.88
N GLY A 586 -11.83 37.77 93.24
CA GLY A 586 -13.06 38.30 93.85
C GLY A 586 -13.86 37.29 94.69
N SER A 587 -13.61 35.99 94.56
CA SER A 587 -14.44 34.93 95.17
C SER A 587 -14.46 34.97 96.70
N ALA A 588 -13.35 35.39 97.33
CA ALA A 588 -13.29 35.56 98.79
C ALA A 588 -14.20 36.70 99.28
N SER A 589 -14.38 37.74 98.46
CA SER A 589 -15.25 38.89 98.74
C SER A 589 -16.73 38.53 98.58
N GLU A 590 -17.09 37.78 97.54
CA GLU A 590 -18.45 37.27 97.33
C GLU A 590 -18.89 36.31 98.44
N LEU A 591 -18.01 35.35 98.81
CA LEU A 591 -18.28 34.43 99.91
C LEU A 591 -18.42 35.18 101.24
N ALA A 592 -17.59 36.19 101.49
CA ALA A 592 -17.68 37.03 102.68
C ALA A 592 -18.99 37.84 102.75
N ALA A 593 -19.53 38.29 101.60
CA ALA A 593 -20.81 39.00 101.53
C ALA A 593 -22.03 38.13 101.87
N THR A 594 -21.90 36.80 101.78
CA THR A 594 -22.97 35.84 102.14
C THR A 594 -22.93 35.37 103.60
N LEU A 595 -21.92 35.81 104.38
CA LEU A 595 -21.80 35.47 105.79
C LEU A 595 -22.88 36.18 106.62
N VAL A 596 -23.67 35.40 107.36
CA VAL A 596 -24.65 35.90 108.33
C VAL A 596 -24.07 35.73 109.73
N ASP A 597 -24.07 36.81 110.50
CA ASP A 597 -23.45 36.84 111.83
C ASP A 597 -24.14 35.83 112.77
N GLY A 598 -23.36 34.91 113.35
CA GLY A 598 -23.84 33.82 114.20
C GLY A 598 -24.26 32.53 113.51
N ALA A 599 -24.26 32.44 112.17
CA ALA A 599 -24.53 31.20 111.43
C ALA A 599 -23.22 30.47 111.03
N GLU A 600 -23.26 29.14 110.91
CA GLU A 600 -22.10 28.34 110.49
C GLU A 600 -21.70 28.67 109.05
N CYS A 601 -20.43 29.03 108.84
CA CYS A 601 -19.92 29.29 107.50
C CYS A 601 -19.85 28.01 106.65
N PRO A 602 -20.36 28.02 105.40
CA PRO A 602 -20.40 26.82 104.55
C PRO A 602 -19.03 26.33 104.05
N VAL A 603 -17.96 27.11 104.21
CA VAL A 603 -16.61 26.72 103.79
C VAL A 603 -15.78 26.14 104.95
N CYS A 604 -15.84 26.77 106.13
CA CYS A 604 -14.99 26.40 107.28
C CYS A 604 -15.74 26.04 108.57
N GLY A 605 -17.07 26.23 108.63
CA GLY A 605 -17.91 25.90 109.78
C GLY A 605 -17.89 26.90 110.96
N SER A 606 -17.12 27.99 110.89
CA SER A 606 -17.05 29.00 111.97
C SER A 606 -18.28 29.92 111.98
N ALA A 607 -18.74 30.30 113.19
CA ALA A 607 -19.81 31.27 113.40
C ALA A 607 -19.32 32.73 113.58
N SER A 608 -18.01 32.98 113.50
CA SER A 608 -17.41 34.32 113.68
C SER A 608 -16.24 34.57 112.72
N HIS A 609 -16.26 35.74 112.07
CA HIS A 609 -15.23 36.20 111.12
C HIS A 609 -14.88 37.67 111.40
N PRO A 610 -13.81 37.96 112.19
CA PRO A 610 -13.48 39.33 112.62
C PRO A 610 -12.87 40.22 111.51
N HIS A 611 -12.43 39.64 110.41
CA HIS A 611 -11.87 40.36 109.25
C HIS A 611 -12.44 39.78 107.93
N PRO A 612 -13.74 39.98 107.65
CA PRO A 612 -14.30 39.56 106.37
C PRO A 612 -13.62 40.33 105.22
N ALA A 613 -13.45 39.67 104.08
CA ALA A 613 -12.85 40.29 102.91
C ALA A 613 -13.68 41.52 102.46
N PRO A 614 -13.04 42.64 102.09
CA PRO A 614 -13.76 43.86 101.72
C PRO A 614 -14.59 43.65 100.43
N PRO A 615 -15.76 44.31 100.31
CA PRO A 615 -16.60 44.19 99.11
C PRO A 615 -15.83 44.68 97.88
N LEU A 616 -15.78 43.86 96.83
CA LEU A 616 -15.12 44.20 95.59
C LEU A 616 -15.96 45.22 94.81
N VAL A 617 -15.32 46.26 94.27
CA VAL A 617 -15.96 47.25 93.39
C VAL A 617 -15.92 46.71 91.97
N ASP A 618 -17.09 46.54 91.35
CA ASP A 618 -17.31 45.99 90.00
C ASP A 618 -16.95 44.48 89.84
N PRO A 619 -17.75 43.56 90.42
CA PRO A 619 -17.50 42.12 90.35
C PRO A 619 -17.79 41.56 88.95
N VAL A 620 -16.93 40.66 88.46
CA VAL A 620 -17.13 39.95 87.19
C VAL A 620 -18.35 39.03 87.32
N THR A 621 -19.38 39.28 86.51
CA THR A 621 -20.62 38.49 86.54
C THR A 621 -20.51 37.24 85.67
N ASP A 622 -21.42 36.28 85.90
CA ASP A 622 -21.58 35.13 84.99
C ASP A 622 -21.99 35.56 83.57
N ALA A 623 -22.66 36.72 83.43
CA ALA A 623 -22.99 37.28 82.13
C ALA A 623 -21.75 37.81 81.39
N ASP A 624 -20.79 38.40 82.10
CA ASP A 624 -19.52 38.88 81.51
C ASP A 624 -18.65 37.72 81.02
N LEU A 625 -18.58 36.63 81.79
CA LEU A 625 -17.91 35.39 81.38
C LEU A 625 -18.61 34.72 80.20
N ALA A 626 -19.94 34.69 80.17
CA ALA A 626 -20.70 34.15 79.05
C ALA A 626 -20.48 34.97 77.77
N ALA A 627 -20.48 36.31 77.87
CA ALA A 627 -20.21 37.20 76.74
C ALA A 627 -18.77 37.05 76.22
N ALA A 628 -17.77 37.00 77.12
CA ALA A 628 -16.37 36.77 76.73
C ALA A 628 -16.13 35.36 76.16
N THR A 629 -16.85 34.35 76.66
CA THR A 629 -16.82 32.98 76.12
C THR A 629 -17.40 32.94 74.71
N ALA A 630 -18.55 33.58 74.48
CA ALA A 630 -19.16 33.68 73.16
C ALA A 630 -18.27 34.43 72.16
N GLU A 631 -17.66 35.55 72.60
CA GLU A 631 -16.68 36.31 71.80
C GLU A 631 -15.46 35.44 71.45
N ARG A 632 -14.91 34.68 72.43
CA ARG A 632 -13.80 33.75 72.19
C ARG A 632 -14.17 32.64 71.21
N ASP A 633 -15.35 32.03 71.36
CA ASP A 633 -15.81 30.96 70.47
C ASP A 633 -16.10 31.45 69.04
N GLU A 634 -16.59 32.67 68.87
CA GLU A 634 -16.76 33.31 67.55
C GLU A 634 -15.40 33.60 66.90
N ARG A 635 -14.48 34.25 67.63
CA ARG A 635 -13.13 34.55 67.11
C ARG A 635 -12.34 33.27 66.82
N GLN A 636 -12.48 32.24 67.64
CA GLN A 636 -11.86 30.94 67.42
C GLN A 636 -12.41 30.24 66.18
N ARG A 637 -13.73 30.30 65.93
CA ARG A 637 -14.33 29.78 64.70
C ARG A 637 -13.81 30.52 63.46
N ALA A 638 -13.81 31.85 63.48
CA ALA A 638 -13.26 32.67 62.39
C ALA A 638 -11.76 32.39 62.14
N ALA A 639 -10.96 32.19 63.20
CA ALA A 639 -9.56 31.81 63.07
C ALA A 639 -9.36 30.41 62.47
N THR A 640 -10.23 29.46 62.82
CA THR A 640 -10.22 28.10 62.26
C THR A 640 -10.57 28.14 60.77
N GLU A 641 -11.64 28.82 60.38
CA GLU A 641 -12.06 28.98 58.98
C GLU A 641 -11.00 29.69 58.13
N ALA A 642 -10.41 30.79 58.63
CA ALA A 642 -9.35 31.49 57.92
C ALA A 642 -8.08 30.64 57.78
N SER A 643 -7.73 29.84 58.79
CA SER A 643 -6.60 28.90 58.72
C SER A 643 -6.88 27.73 57.77
N GLU A 644 -8.11 27.25 57.67
CA GLU A 644 -8.53 26.23 56.71
C GLU A 644 -8.43 26.76 55.26
N ALA A 645 -8.86 28.01 55.04
CA ALA A 645 -8.77 28.69 53.75
C ALA A 645 -7.31 28.93 53.32
N GLU A 646 -6.43 29.33 54.25
CA GLU A 646 -4.99 29.45 53.99
C GLU A 646 -4.38 28.09 53.61
N LYS A 647 -4.71 27.01 54.34
CA LYS A 647 -4.24 25.66 54.01
C LYS A 647 -4.70 25.21 52.64
N GLN A 648 -5.94 25.50 52.25
CA GLN A 648 -6.46 25.18 50.91
C GLN A 648 -5.76 26.00 49.81
N ALA A 649 -5.53 27.29 50.03
CA ALA A 649 -4.79 28.13 49.10
C ALA A 649 -3.33 27.65 48.95
N ALA A 650 -2.67 27.32 50.05
CA ALA A 650 -1.32 26.75 50.07
C ALA A 650 -1.25 25.40 49.35
N ALA A 651 -2.21 24.50 49.58
CA ALA A 651 -2.30 23.22 48.87
C ALA A 651 -2.55 23.38 47.36
N THR A 652 -3.28 24.43 46.96
CA THR A 652 -3.52 24.74 45.55
C THR A 652 -2.27 25.28 44.87
N VAL A 653 -1.57 26.23 45.49
CA VAL A 653 -0.26 26.71 45.01
C VAL A 653 0.75 25.55 44.92
N ALA A 654 0.81 24.67 45.92
CA ALA A 654 1.72 23.53 45.91
C ALA A 654 1.45 22.55 44.74
N ARG A 655 0.18 22.30 44.39
CA ARG A 655 -0.18 21.48 43.22
C ARG A 655 0.27 22.13 41.91
N VAL A 656 0.07 23.44 41.76
CA VAL A 656 0.45 24.16 40.54
C VAL A 656 1.98 24.23 40.38
N ILE A 657 2.72 24.44 41.47
CA ILE A 657 4.19 24.38 41.46
C ILE A 657 4.67 22.98 41.06
N ALA A 658 4.04 21.92 41.58
CA ALA A 658 4.37 20.55 41.19
C ALA A 658 4.07 20.28 39.70
N ALA A 659 2.97 20.83 39.18
CA ALA A 659 2.59 20.71 37.76
C ALA A 659 3.53 21.51 36.83
N ALA A 660 4.08 22.64 37.28
CA ALA A 660 5.06 23.44 36.54
C ALA A 660 6.46 22.78 36.46
N GLY A 661 6.69 21.67 37.18
CA GLY A 661 7.94 20.90 37.10
C GLY A 661 9.19 21.61 37.64
N GLY A 662 9.03 22.74 38.35
CA GLY A 662 10.12 23.48 38.98
C GLY A 662 11.03 24.27 38.02
N GLN A 663 10.64 24.43 36.76
CA GLN A 663 11.37 25.26 35.79
C GLN A 663 10.88 26.72 35.82
N SER A 664 11.74 27.66 35.44
CA SER A 664 11.35 29.07 35.34
C SER A 664 10.45 29.31 34.12
N LEU A 665 9.58 30.31 34.22
CA LEU A 665 8.70 30.71 33.11
C LEU A 665 9.50 31.02 31.83
N GLU A 666 10.63 31.70 31.94
CA GLU A 666 11.52 32.01 30.81
C GLU A 666 12.05 30.74 30.14
N HIS A 667 12.49 29.75 30.91
CA HIS A 667 13.00 28.50 30.37
C HIS A 667 11.91 27.66 29.69
N LEU A 668 10.69 27.66 30.23
CA LEU A 668 9.55 26.98 29.63
C LEU A 668 9.13 27.65 28.30
N ILE A 669 9.19 28.99 28.21
CA ILE A 669 8.94 29.72 26.96
C ILE A 669 9.98 29.35 25.91
N GLU A 670 11.27 29.32 26.27
CA GLU A 670 12.35 28.91 25.36
C GLU A 670 12.21 27.44 24.92
N ALA A 671 11.86 26.55 25.85
CA ALA A 671 11.62 25.14 25.56
C ALA A 671 10.42 24.96 24.62
N GLU A 672 9.36 25.74 24.77
CA GLU A 672 8.19 25.68 23.88
C GLU A 672 8.55 26.20 22.48
N GLN A 673 9.27 27.32 22.38
CA GLN A 673 9.76 27.83 21.10
C GLN A 673 10.67 26.83 20.38
N THR A 674 11.57 26.17 21.12
CA THR A 674 12.47 25.14 20.59
C THR A 674 11.67 23.94 20.09
N ALA A 675 10.76 23.40 20.91
CA ALA A 675 9.93 22.27 20.53
C ALA A 675 9.05 22.60 19.31
N GLN A 676 8.54 23.83 19.22
CA GLN A 676 7.74 24.29 18.09
C GLN A 676 8.57 24.41 16.80
N ALA A 677 9.82 24.90 16.88
CA ALA A 677 10.72 24.96 15.75
C ALA A 677 11.12 23.57 15.24
N GLU A 678 11.50 22.66 16.13
CA GLU A 678 11.83 21.27 15.78
C GLU A 678 10.62 20.54 15.17
N MET A 679 9.41 20.77 15.70
CA MET A 679 8.18 20.20 15.18
C MET A 679 7.84 20.74 13.78
N ALA A 680 8.07 22.02 13.52
CA ALA A 680 7.89 22.61 12.18
C ALA A 680 8.87 22.03 11.15
N GLU A 681 10.12 21.77 11.56
CA GLU A 681 11.10 21.09 10.72
C GLU A 681 10.67 19.64 10.42
N ALA A 682 10.25 18.88 11.43
CA ALA A 682 9.75 17.51 11.26
C ALA A 682 8.51 17.45 10.36
N GLN A 683 7.60 18.41 10.48
CA GLN A 683 6.42 18.53 9.62
C GLN A 683 6.81 18.83 8.16
N THR A 684 7.80 19.71 7.96
CA THR A 684 8.33 20.02 6.62
C THR A 684 9.00 18.79 6.01
N ALA A 685 9.75 18.03 6.81
CA ALA A 685 10.36 16.77 6.39
C ALA A 685 9.31 15.71 6.02
N LEU A 686 8.19 15.62 6.75
CA LEU A 686 7.07 14.73 6.42
C LEU A 686 6.45 15.07 5.05
N THR A 687 6.24 16.36 4.77
CA THR A 687 5.72 16.80 3.46
C THR A 687 6.71 16.52 2.33
N ALA A 688 7.99 16.81 2.54
CA ALA A 688 9.03 16.54 1.55
C ALA A 688 9.23 15.03 1.32
N HIS A 689 9.10 14.21 2.37
CA HIS A 689 9.13 12.75 2.26
C HIS A 689 8.00 12.24 1.36
N ALA A 690 6.76 12.74 1.55
CA ALA A 690 5.63 12.35 0.71
C ALA A 690 5.84 12.75 -0.76
N GLU A 691 6.43 13.92 -1.04
CA GLU A 691 6.77 14.35 -2.40
C GLU A 691 7.88 13.48 -3.02
N ALA A 692 8.95 13.21 -2.27
CA ALA A 692 10.03 12.31 -2.70
C ALA A 692 9.52 10.88 -2.97
N GLN A 693 8.56 10.39 -2.18
CA GLN A 693 7.92 9.09 -2.40
C GLN A 693 7.17 9.06 -3.74
N ARG A 694 6.39 10.11 -4.04
CA ARG A 694 5.70 10.22 -5.34
C ARG A 694 6.68 10.26 -6.51
N LEU A 695 7.79 10.99 -6.38
CA LEU A 695 8.81 11.05 -7.42
C LEU A 695 9.48 9.69 -7.64
N ARG A 696 9.73 8.92 -6.56
CA ARG A 696 10.28 7.55 -6.65
C ARG A 696 9.32 6.64 -7.40
N ASP A 697 8.04 6.70 -7.07
CA ASP A 697 7.03 5.86 -7.70
C ASP A 697 6.86 6.21 -9.18
N ALA A 698 6.88 7.50 -9.53
CA ALA A 698 6.90 7.95 -10.93
C ALA A 698 8.15 7.49 -11.69
N LEU A 699 9.33 7.50 -11.06
CA LEU A 699 10.56 6.98 -11.67
C LEU A 699 10.52 5.46 -11.88
N ARG A 700 9.94 4.70 -10.95
CA ARG A 700 9.73 3.24 -11.10
C ARG A 700 8.73 2.92 -12.21
N GLU A 701 7.66 3.70 -12.34
CA GLU A 701 6.73 3.57 -13.47
C GLU A 701 7.42 3.90 -14.80
N ARG A 702 8.24 4.95 -14.83
CA ARG A 702 9.05 5.31 -16.00
C ARG A 702 10.03 4.19 -16.36
N GLU A 703 10.70 3.57 -15.38
CA GLU A 703 11.61 2.42 -15.58
C GLU A 703 10.88 1.24 -16.24
N LEU A 704 9.69 0.89 -15.76
CA LEU A 704 8.86 -0.16 -16.34
C LEU A 704 8.46 0.18 -17.79
N SER A 705 8.01 1.42 -18.04
CA SER A 705 7.63 1.88 -19.38
C SER A 705 8.81 1.87 -20.35
N MET A 706 10.01 2.22 -19.88
CA MET A 706 11.24 2.18 -20.68
C MET A 706 11.63 0.76 -21.03
N THR A 707 11.50 -0.18 -20.08
CA THR A 707 11.76 -1.60 -20.33
C THR A 707 10.84 -2.13 -21.43
N GLN A 708 9.53 -1.86 -21.34
CA GLN A 708 8.56 -2.23 -22.37
C GLN A 708 8.86 -1.58 -23.73
N ALA A 709 9.25 -0.31 -23.74
CA ALA A 709 9.63 0.38 -24.97
C ALA A 709 10.90 -0.20 -25.60
N ILE A 710 11.88 -0.60 -24.80
CA ILE A 710 13.11 -1.27 -25.26
C ILE A 710 12.76 -2.64 -25.85
N ASP A 711 11.86 -3.41 -25.24
CA ASP A 711 11.42 -4.71 -25.75
C ASP A 711 10.70 -4.55 -27.09
N ALA A 712 9.76 -3.61 -27.20
CA ALA A 712 9.10 -3.30 -28.47
C ALA A 712 10.09 -2.82 -29.55
N ALA A 713 11.12 -2.05 -29.17
CA ALA A 713 12.18 -1.65 -30.08
C ALA A 713 13.07 -2.83 -30.51
N ASN A 714 13.34 -3.80 -29.62
CA ASN A 714 14.04 -5.04 -29.97
C ASN A 714 13.22 -5.88 -30.98
N ASP A 715 11.90 -5.96 -30.81
CA ASP A 715 11.00 -6.64 -31.76
C ASP A 715 11.00 -5.94 -33.11
N THR A 716 10.97 -4.60 -33.12
CA THR A 716 11.05 -3.80 -34.34
C THR A 716 12.37 -4.02 -35.08
N VAL A 717 13.50 -4.05 -34.36
CA VAL A 717 14.81 -4.38 -34.94
C VAL A 717 14.79 -5.79 -35.53
N THR A 718 14.25 -6.77 -34.81
CA THR A 718 14.16 -8.16 -35.28
C THR A 718 13.34 -8.28 -36.56
N ALA A 719 12.20 -7.57 -36.63
CA ALA A 719 11.37 -7.51 -37.83
C ALA A 719 12.12 -6.83 -39.00
N ALA A 720 12.81 -5.72 -38.76
CA ALA A 720 13.59 -5.02 -39.77
C ALA A 720 14.76 -5.86 -40.31
N VAL A 721 15.50 -6.57 -39.45
CA VAL A 721 16.54 -7.53 -39.85
C VAL A 721 15.96 -8.62 -40.74
N THR A 722 14.80 -9.17 -40.36
CA THR A 722 14.13 -10.24 -41.13
C THR A 722 13.68 -9.73 -42.51
N ALA A 723 13.10 -8.52 -42.56
CA ALA A 723 12.68 -7.88 -43.81
C ALA A 723 13.87 -7.58 -44.73
N GLN A 724 14.98 -7.09 -44.18
CA GLN A 724 16.21 -6.85 -44.93
C GLN A 724 16.77 -8.16 -45.50
N ALA A 725 16.87 -9.22 -44.69
CA ALA A 725 17.32 -10.52 -45.15
C ALA A 725 16.45 -11.09 -46.28
N ALA A 726 15.13 -10.97 -46.17
CA ALA A 726 14.20 -11.37 -47.22
C ALA A 726 14.38 -10.55 -48.51
N ALA A 727 14.56 -9.23 -48.41
CA ALA A 727 14.81 -8.35 -49.55
C ALA A 727 16.14 -8.68 -50.25
N ILE A 728 17.21 -8.98 -49.47
CA ILE A 728 18.50 -9.45 -50.01
C ILE A 728 18.31 -10.73 -50.81
N GLU A 729 17.59 -11.71 -50.25
CA GLU A 729 17.39 -13.02 -50.88
C GLU A 729 16.51 -12.94 -52.14
N GLN A 730 15.43 -12.15 -52.11
CA GLN A 730 14.60 -11.89 -53.29
C GLN A 730 15.38 -11.21 -54.41
N LEU A 731 16.19 -10.20 -54.08
CA LEU A 731 17.02 -9.52 -55.08
C LEU A 731 18.11 -10.45 -55.65
N ARG A 732 18.71 -11.30 -54.81
CA ARG A 732 19.71 -12.29 -55.23
C ARG A 732 19.12 -13.29 -56.22
N SER A 733 18.02 -13.94 -55.86
CA SER A 733 17.32 -14.91 -56.71
C SER A 733 16.81 -14.29 -58.01
N ALA A 734 16.25 -13.07 -57.97
CA ALA A 734 15.84 -12.34 -59.17
C ALA A 734 17.01 -12.06 -60.11
N ARG A 735 18.17 -11.63 -59.58
CA ARG A 735 19.39 -11.42 -60.37
C ARG A 735 19.93 -12.71 -60.98
N GLU A 736 19.91 -13.82 -60.24
CA GLU A 736 20.34 -15.13 -60.75
C GLU A 736 19.43 -15.60 -61.91
N LEU A 737 18.11 -15.46 -61.77
CA LEU A 737 17.14 -15.81 -62.81
C LEU A 737 17.31 -14.95 -64.08
N VAL A 738 17.44 -13.63 -63.92
CA VAL A 738 17.66 -12.70 -65.05
C VAL A 738 19.01 -12.98 -65.73
N ALA A 739 20.07 -13.23 -64.97
CA ALA A 739 21.37 -13.58 -65.52
C ALA A 739 21.33 -14.89 -66.32
N ALA A 740 20.63 -15.91 -65.80
CA ALA A 740 20.43 -17.17 -66.50
C ALA A 740 19.59 -17.03 -67.78
N ALA A 741 18.55 -16.19 -67.77
CA ALA A 741 17.69 -15.96 -68.94
C ALA A 741 18.31 -15.03 -69.99
N ARG A 742 19.27 -14.19 -69.62
CA ARG A 742 19.90 -13.22 -70.52
C ARG A 742 20.93 -13.84 -71.46
N GLU A 743 21.60 -14.94 -71.08
CA GLU A 743 22.56 -15.72 -71.91
C GLU A 743 23.47 -14.87 -72.84
N GLY A 744 24.01 -13.75 -72.34
CA GLY A 744 24.94 -12.90 -73.09
C GLY A 744 24.33 -11.75 -73.90
N TRP A 745 23.01 -11.67 -74.03
CA TRP A 745 22.29 -10.52 -74.61
C TRP A 745 22.39 -9.27 -73.71
N ALA A 746 22.04 -8.05 -74.16
CA ALA A 746 22.13 -6.87 -73.28
C ALA A 746 20.95 -6.77 -72.29
N SER A 747 19.82 -7.40 -72.59
CA SER A 747 18.67 -7.61 -71.69
C SER A 747 17.87 -8.85 -72.08
N VAL A 748 17.00 -9.34 -71.19
CA VAL A 748 16.03 -10.41 -71.51
C VAL A 748 15.01 -9.90 -72.54
N ALA A 749 14.64 -8.62 -72.47
CA ALA A 749 13.74 -7.97 -73.43
C ALA A 749 14.31 -7.99 -74.87
N GLU A 750 15.59 -7.69 -75.03
CA GLU A 750 16.26 -7.70 -76.35
C GLU A 750 16.36 -9.12 -76.93
N ARG A 751 16.66 -10.12 -76.09
CA ARG A 751 16.61 -11.54 -76.48
C ARG A 751 15.20 -11.96 -76.89
N LEU A 752 14.18 -11.53 -76.14
CA LEU A 752 12.77 -11.83 -76.42
C LEU A 752 12.34 -11.21 -77.75
N ASP A 753 12.75 -9.96 -78.02
CA ASP A 753 12.42 -9.24 -79.25
C ASP A 753 13.05 -9.92 -80.48
N SER A 754 14.35 -10.24 -80.41
CA SER A 754 15.06 -10.96 -81.50
C SER A 754 14.38 -12.29 -81.87
N ILE A 755 14.08 -13.14 -80.88
CA ILE A 755 13.41 -14.44 -81.09
C ILE A 755 11.97 -14.25 -81.60
N THR A 756 11.29 -13.19 -81.15
CA THR A 756 9.92 -12.87 -81.58
C THR A 756 9.89 -12.41 -83.04
N VAL A 757 10.83 -11.55 -83.43
CA VAL A 757 10.97 -11.08 -84.83
C VAL A 757 11.25 -12.25 -85.77
N GLU A 758 12.14 -13.17 -85.40
CA GLU A 758 12.42 -14.37 -86.18
C GLU A 758 11.19 -15.30 -86.28
N ARG A 759 10.49 -15.54 -85.16
CA ARG A 759 9.25 -16.33 -85.15
C ARG A 759 8.16 -15.72 -86.04
N ASP A 760 7.95 -14.41 -85.94
CA ASP A 760 6.86 -13.71 -86.65
C ASP A 760 7.13 -13.64 -88.16
N ALA A 761 8.39 -13.49 -88.56
CA ALA A 761 8.81 -13.61 -89.96
C ALA A 761 8.60 -15.04 -90.51
N ALA A 762 8.91 -16.07 -89.71
CA ALA A 762 8.65 -17.47 -90.07
C ALA A 762 7.14 -17.75 -90.22
N GLN A 763 6.32 -17.24 -89.30
CA GLN A 763 4.86 -17.35 -89.36
C GLN A 763 4.28 -16.67 -90.60
N THR A 764 4.78 -15.46 -90.91
CA THR A 764 4.36 -14.69 -92.09
C THR A 764 4.68 -15.45 -93.39
N TYR A 765 5.86 -16.08 -93.48
CA TYR A 765 6.23 -16.87 -94.64
C TYR A 765 5.38 -18.16 -94.76
N VAL A 766 5.17 -18.91 -93.67
CA VAL A 766 4.27 -20.09 -93.69
C VAL A 766 2.85 -19.70 -94.13
N ALA A 767 2.30 -18.62 -93.58
CA ALA A 767 0.97 -18.13 -93.92
C ALA A 767 0.85 -17.71 -95.39
N ALA A 768 1.87 -17.03 -95.94
CA ALA A 768 1.90 -16.64 -97.35
C ALA A 768 1.95 -17.88 -98.28
N ALA A 769 2.80 -18.86 -97.97
CA ALA A 769 2.96 -20.07 -98.78
C ALA A 769 1.68 -20.92 -98.85
N GLU A 770 0.98 -21.07 -97.72
CA GLU A 770 -0.33 -21.72 -97.69
C GLU A 770 -1.43 -20.88 -98.34
N GLY A 771 -1.33 -19.55 -98.25
CA GLY A 771 -2.22 -18.61 -98.92
C GLY A 771 -2.20 -18.75 -100.44
N ALA A 772 -1.01 -18.87 -101.05
CA ALA A 772 -0.87 -19.09 -102.48
C ALA A 772 -1.45 -20.45 -102.93
N ALA A 773 -1.17 -21.53 -102.18
CA ALA A 773 -1.73 -22.84 -102.48
C ALA A 773 -3.28 -22.86 -102.45
N ARG A 774 -3.88 -22.15 -101.50
CA ARG A 774 -5.35 -21.97 -101.42
C ARG A 774 -5.90 -21.09 -102.54
N ALA A 775 -5.17 -20.05 -102.96
CA ALA A 775 -5.59 -19.15 -104.04
C ALA A 775 -5.59 -19.86 -105.40
N ASP A 776 -4.60 -20.71 -105.69
CA ASP A 776 -4.54 -21.52 -106.90
C ASP A 776 -5.72 -22.52 -106.99
N GLU A 777 -6.07 -23.14 -105.86
CA GLU A 777 -7.23 -24.04 -105.77
C GLU A 777 -8.56 -23.27 -105.94
N ALA A 778 -8.65 -22.05 -105.42
CA ALA A 778 -9.81 -21.17 -105.57
C ALA A 778 -10.02 -20.69 -107.02
N VAL A 779 -8.94 -20.42 -107.78
CA VAL A 779 -9.04 -20.08 -109.22
C VAL A 779 -9.62 -21.24 -110.02
N ALA A 780 -9.15 -22.46 -109.77
CA ALA A 780 -9.66 -23.65 -110.44
C ALA A 780 -11.14 -23.90 -110.13
N SER A 781 -11.54 -23.71 -108.86
CA SER A 781 -12.93 -23.88 -108.42
C SER A 781 -13.88 -22.77 -108.91
N SER A 782 -13.41 -21.52 -108.97
CA SER A 782 -14.22 -20.36 -109.39
C SER A 782 -14.50 -20.35 -110.89
N GLN A 783 -13.57 -20.82 -111.72
CA GLN A 783 -13.80 -21.02 -113.17
C GLN A 783 -14.93 -22.03 -113.41
N ALA A 784 -14.87 -23.19 -112.75
CA ALA A 784 -15.91 -24.21 -112.86
C ALA A 784 -17.29 -23.71 -112.36
N SER A 785 -17.30 -22.85 -111.34
CA SER A 785 -18.52 -22.26 -110.77
C SER A 785 -19.11 -21.15 -111.65
N LEU A 786 -18.26 -20.39 -112.36
CA LEU A 786 -18.69 -19.39 -113.34
C LEU A 786 -19.39 -20.04 -114.53
N ASP A 787 -18.83 -21.14 -115.04
CA ASP A 787 -19.41 -21.89 -116.15
C ASP A 787 -20.75 -22.54 -115.76
N ALA A 788 -20.89 -23.00 -114.51
CA ALA A 788 -22.15 -23.51 -113.98
C ALA A 788 -23.20 -22.43 -113.73
N ALA A 789 -22.82 -21.27 -113.17
CA ALA A 789 -23.75 -20.17 -112.86
C ALA A 789 -24.32 -19.50 -114.12
N LEU A 790 -23.56 -19.45 -115.21
CA LEU A 790 -24.05 -18.98 -116.51
C LEU A 790 -25.12 -19.90 -117.11
N ALA A 791 -25.15 -21.19 -116.73
CA ALA A 791 -26.15 -22.15 -117.20
C ALA A 791 -27.51 -22.06 -116.45
N GLU A 792 -27.53 -21.45 -115.26
CA GLU A 792 -28.73 -21.38 -114.40
C GLU A 792 -29.50 -20.07 -114.49
N THR A 793 -29.07 -19.13 -115.34
CA THR A 793 -29.77 -17.86 -115.53
C THR A 793 -30.24 -17.68 -116.96
N SER A 794 -31.13 -16.72 -117.17
CA SER A 794 -31.65 -16.36 -118.49
C SER A 794 -30.67 -15.52 -119.33
N PHE A 795 -29.44 -15.29 -118.85
CA PHE A 795 -28.40 -14.52 -119.54
C PHE A 795 -27.49 -15.43 -120.38
N GLU A 796 -27.49 -15.25 -121.71
CA GLU A 796 -26.75 -16.11 -122.65
C GLU A 796 -25.23 -15.91 -122.63
N THR A 797 -24.73 -14.80 -122.09
CA THR A 797 -23.29 -14.53 -121.93
C THR A 797 -23.03 -13.71 -120.67
N ALA A 798 -21.83 -13.80 -120.10
CA ALA A 798 -21.41 -12.97 -118.97
C ALA A 798 -21.52 -11.46 -119.26
N ALA A 799 -21.41 -11.05 -120.53
CA ALA A 799 -21.57 -9.67 -120.96
C ALA A 799 -23.03 -9.17 -120.90
N LEU A 800 -24.01 -10.03 -121.18
CA LEU A 800 -25.44 -9.71 -121.11
C LEU A 800 -25.97 -9.68 -119.66
N ALA A 801 -25.40 -10.48 -118.76
CA ALA A 801 -25.65 -10.39 -117.31
C ALA A 801 -25.12 -9.08 -116.69
N GLN A 802 -24.07 -8.50 -117.30
CA GLN A 802 -23.44 -7.27 -116.84
C GLN A 802 -24.26 -6.00 -117.20
N GLU A 803 -25.04 -6.02 -118.29
CA GLU A 803 -25.93 -4.90 -118.69
C GLU A 803 -27.16 -4.75 -117.80
N ALA A 804 -27.65 -5.83 -117.18
CA ALA A 804 -28.76 -5.81 -116.22
C ALA A 804 -28.31 -5.42 -114.78
N SER A 805 -27.00 -5.22 -114.57
CA SER A 805 -26.44 -4.91 -113.26
C SER A 805 -26.77 -3.49 -112.79
N ARG A 806 -26.96 -3.33 -111.49
CA ARG A 806 -27.00 -2.03 -110.79
C ARG A 806 -25.72 -1.89 -109.95
N THR A 807 -25.32 -0.67 -109.63
CA THR A 807 -24.10 -0.44 -108.83
C THR A 807 -24.29 -0.90 -107.40
N VAL A 808 -23.18 -1.20 -106.71
CA VAL A 808 -23.25 -1.52 -105.28
C VAL A 808 -23.82 -0.33 -104.51
N GLU A 809 -23.49 0.94 -104.79
CA GLU A 809 -24.13 2.06 -104.07
C GLU A 809 -25.66 2.16 -104.29
N GLN A 810 -26.16 1.92 -105.51
CA GLN A 810 -27.60 1.98 -105.79
C GLN A 810 -28.35 0.75 -105.26
N MET A 811 -27.69 -0.41 -105.27
CA MET A 811 -28.19 -1.60 -104.58
C MET A 811 -28.08 -1.44 -103.07
N VAL A 812 -27.04 -0.79 -102.53
CA VAL A 812 -26.80 -0.47 -101.12
C VAL A 812 -27.73 0.64 -100.65
N GLU A 813 -28.21 1.55 -101.50
CA GLU A 813 -29.20 2.55 -101.09
C GLU A 813 -30.60 1.93 -101.03
N LEU A 814 -30.94 1.08 -102.01
CA LEU A 814 -32.17 0.27 -101.99
C LEU A 814 -32.13 -0.83 -100.92
N GLU A 815 -30.97 -1.40 -100.65
CA GLU A 815 -30.69 -2.40 -99.62
C GLU A 815 -30.55 -1.73 -98.26
N ALA A 816 -29.91 -0.58 -98.10
CA ALA A 816 -29.78 0.16 -96.83
C ALA A 816 -31.15 0.52 -96.26
N VAL A 817 -32.08 1.01 -97.09
CA VAL A 817 -33.43 1.30 -96.60
C VAL A 817 -34.22 0.02 -96.26
N VAL A 818 -33.93 -1.10 -96.92
CA VAL A 818 -34.51 -2.41 -96.58
C VAL A 818 -33.84 -3.00 -95.34
N THR A 819 -32.52 -2.89 -95.18
CA THR A 819 -31.70 -3.46 -94.11
C THR A 819 -31.71 -2.61 -92.85
N GLU A 820 -31.82 -1.29 -92.93
CA GLU A 820 -31.97 -0.42 -91.75
C GLU A 820 -33.34 -0.66 -91.11
N HIS A 821 -34.39 -0.80 -91.93
CA HIS A 821 -35.71 -1.21 -91.47
C HIS A 821 -35.70 -2.66 -90.95
N ASP A 822 -35.13 -3.62 -91.70
CA ASP A 822 -35.06 -5.04 -91.29
C ASP A 822 -34.12 -5.25 -90.09
N ALA A 823 -33.08 -4.42 -89.90
CA ALA A 823 -32.19 -4.45 -88.74
C ALA A 823 -32.79 -3.75 -87.52
N ALA A 824 -33.54 -2.66 -87.68
CA ALA A 824 -34.30 -2.06 -86.59
C ALA A 824 -35.42 -3.00 -86.11
N VAL A 825 -36.15 -3.62 -87.06
CA VAL A 825 -37.15 -4.66 -86.76
C VAL A 825 -36.48 -5.90 -86.18
N GLY A 826 -35.33 -6.31 -86.70
CA GLY A 826 -34.56 -7.46 -86.22
C GLY A 826 -33.97 -7.26 -84.83
N ALA A 827 -33.44 -6.08 -84.52
CA ALA A 827 -32.91 -5.73 -83.20
C ALA A 827 -34.03 -5.60 -82.16
N ALA A 828 -35.17 -4.99 -82.53
CA ALA A 828 -36.35 -4.93 -81.66
C ALA A 828 -36.95 -6.33 -81.44
N LYS A 829 -37.04 -7.18 -82.48
CA LYS A 829 -37.51 -8.57 -82.36
C LYS A 829 -36.53 -9.46 -81.60
N ALA A 830 -35.22 -9.28 -81.74
CA ALA A 830 -34.21 -10.04 -81.01
C ALA A 830 -34.22 -9.68 -79.52
N THR A 831 -34.25 -8.37 -79.20
CA THR A 831 -34.38 -7.88 -77.82
C THR A 831 -35.70 -8.33 -77.20
N LEU A 832 -36.81 -8.29 -77.96
CA LEU A 832 -38.10 -8.76 -77.50
C LEU A 832 -38.12 -10.29 -77.32
N MET A 833 -37.55 -11.06 -78.24
CA MET A 833 -37.46 -12.51 -78.15
C MET A 833 -36.63 -12.95 -76.95
N GLU A 834 -35.49 -12.31 -76.70
CA GLU A 834 -34.65 -12.54 -75.52
C GLU A 834 -35.44 -12.28 -74.23
N LEU A 835 -36.16 -11.15 -74.15
CA LEU A 835 -36.95 -10.78 -72.97
C LEU A 835 -38.28 -11.55 -72.83
N GLU A 836 -38.86 -12.06 -73.92
CA GLU A 836 -40.09 -12.88 -73.91
C GLU A 836 -39.83 -14.35 -73.56
N LEU A 837 -38.61 -14.84 -73.81
CA LEU A 837 -38.14 -16.14 -73.33
C LEU A 837 -38.05 -16.20 -71.79
N GLU A 838 -37.93 -15.06 -71.10
CA GLU A 838 -37.75 -14.98 -69.65
C GLU A 838 -39.05 -15.12 -68.81
N VAL A 839 -40.21 -15.36 -69.43
CA VAL A 839 -41.51 -15.56 -68.76
C VAL A 839 -41.82 -14.46 -67.72
N LEU A 840 -41.79 -13.20 -68.17
CA LEU A 840 -42.15 -12.04 -67.36
C LEU A 840 -43.69 -11.81 -67.37
N PRO A 841 -44.34 -11.55 -66.22
CA PRO A 841 -45.77 -11.28 -66.17
C PRO A 841 -46.16 -9.98 -66.89
N ASP A 842 -47.42 -9.85 -67.29
CA ASP A 842 -47.96 -8.60 -67.85
C ASP A 842 -48.41 -7.62 -66.75
N GLU A 843 -48.71 -8.12 -65.55
CA GLU A 843 -48.98 -7.30 -64.36
C GLU A 843 -47.67 -6.79 -63.72
N ALA A 844 -47.70 -5.58 -63.14
CA ALA A 844 -46.51 -4.98 -62.55
C ALA A 844 -45.95 -5.82 -61.39
N ILE A 845 -44.67 -6.21 -61.48
CA ILE A 845 -43.97 -6.94 -60.41
C ILE A 845 -43.90 -6.07 -59.15
N ASP A 846 -44.41 -6.57 -58.03
CA ASP A 846 -44.42 -5.87 -56.74
C ASP A 846 -43.06 -5.96 -56.04
N VAL A 847 -42.31 -4.86 -56.12
CA VAL A 847 -41.00 -4.71 -55.46
C VAL A 847 -41.16 -4.33 -53.99
N ALA A 848 -42.27 -3.69 -53.60
CA ALA A 848 -42.43 -3.12 -52.26
C ALA A 848 -42.50 -4.20 -51.17
N THR A 849 -43.20 -5.31 -51.44
CA THR A 849 -43.29 -6.44 -50.49
C THR A 849 -41.93 -7.08 -50.22
N ALA A 850 -41.08 -7.23 -51.26
CA ALA A 850 -39.75 -7.80 -51.11
C ALA A 850 -38.78 -6.85 -50.36
N GLU A 851 -38.90 -5.54 -50.58
CA GLU A 851 -38.08 -4.53 -49.87
C GLU A 851 -38.46 -4.42 -48.38
N VAL A 852 -39.76 -4.48 -48.04
CA VAL A 852 -40.23 -4.51 -46.64
C VAL A 852 -39.73 -5.75 -45.91
N ALA A 853 -39.72 -6.93 -46.56
CA ALA A 853 -39.19 -8.15 -45.97
C ALA A 853 -37.66 -8.07 -45.71
N ALA A 854 -36.91 -7.48 -46.66
CA ALA A 854 -35.47 -7.26 -46.49
C ALA A 854 -35.16 -6.28 -45.35
N GLU A 855 -35.96 -5.21 -45.21
CA GLU A 855 -35.80 -4.24 -44.12
C GLU A 855 -36.12 -4.86 -42.75
N ALA A 856 -37.18 -5.67 -42.65
CA ALA A 856 -37.52 -6.39 -41.42
C ALA A 856 -36.40 -7.37 -41.00
N ALA A 857 -35.83 -8.13 -41.95
CA ALA A 857 -34.72 -9.04 -41.67
C ALA A 857 -33.44 -8.30 -41.24
N GLN A 858 -33.16 -7.13 -41.83
CA GLN A 858 -32.06 -6.26 -41.42
C GLN A 858 -32.23 -5.73 -39.98
N GLN A 859 -33.45 -5.32 -39.62
CA GLN A 859 -33.76 -4.83 -38.27
C GLN A 859 -33.64 -5.94 -37.21
N GLU A 860 -34.10 -7.16 -37.52
CA GLU A 860 -33.98 -8.30 -36.61
C GLU A 860 -32.51 -8.72 -36.41
N TRP A 861 -31.71 -8.78 -37.48
CA TRP A 861 -30.26 -9.00 -37.36
C TRP A 861 -29.57 -7.96 -36.48
N ALA A 862 -29.91 -6.67 -36.65
CA ALA A 862 -29.36 -5.60 -35.83
C ALA A 862 -29.77 -5.74 -34.34
N ARG A 863 -31.02 -6.13 -34.06
CA ARG A 863 -31.54 -6.36 -32.71
C ARG A 863 -30.79 -7.50 -32.01
N VAL A 864 -30.69 -8.67 -32.64
CA VAL A 864 -30.03 -9.86 -32.06
C VAL A 864 -28.52 -9.65 -31.92
N THR A 865 -27.89 -8.92 -32.85
CA THR A 865 -26.46 -8.55 -32.74
C THR A 865 -26.19 -7.60 -31.57
N SER A 866 -27.07 -6.64 -31.33
CA SER A 866 -27.01 -5.75 -30.16
C SER A 866 -27.19 -6.54 -28.86
N GLU A 867 -28.13 -7.48 -28.83
CA GLU A 867 -28.37 -8.39 -27.70
C GLU A 867 -27.13 -9.25 -27.39
N LEU A 868 -26.49 -9.84 -28.41
CA LEU A 868 -25.24 -10.60 -28.26
C LEU A 868 -24.12 -9.75 -27.67
N THR A 869 -23.99 -8.50 -28.13
CA THR A 869 -22.95 -7.56 -27.67
C THR A 869 -23.17 -7.20 -26.20
N ALA A 870 -24.41 -6.88 -25.82
CA ALA A 870 -24.77 -6.58 -24.44
C ALA A 870 -24.53 -7.78 -23.49
N LEU A 871 -24.90 -8.98 -23.95
CA LEU A 871 -24.74 -10.21 -23.16
C LEU A 871 -23.27 -10.58 -22.97
N ARG A 872 -22.43 -10.46 -24.01
CA ARG A 872 -20.97 -10.63 -23.90
C ARG A 872 -20.37 -9.65 -22.90
N GLY A 873 -20.70 -8.37 -23.03
CA GLY A 873 -20.23 -7.34 -22.09
C GLY A 873 -20.63 -7.63 -20.64
N ALA A 874 -21.83 -8.18 -20.41
CA ALA A 874 -22.25 -8.59 -19.08
C ALA A 874 -21.47 -9.81 -18.55
N VAL A 875 -21.13 -10.78 -19.41
CA VAL A 875 -20.37 -11.98 -19.00
C VAL A 875 -18.94 -11.59 -18.65
N ASP A 876 -18.33 -10.73 -19.47
CA ASP A 876 -16.98 -10.21 -19.23
C ASP A 876 -16.93 -9.37 -17.94
N ALA A 877 -17.91 -8.50 -17.71
CA ALA A 877 -18.02 -7.73 -16.47
C ALA A 877 -18.21 -8.62 -15.22
N LEU A 878 -18.91 -9.75 -15.35
CA LEU A 878 -19.03 -10.72 -14.27
C LEU A 878 -17.70 -11.45 -14.02
N ALA A 879 -17.01 -11.87 -15.07
CA ALA A 879 -15.70 -12.50 -14.98
C ALA A 879 -14.67 -11.60 -14.27
N GLU A 880 -14.64 -10.32 -14.63
CA GLU A 880 -13.79 -9.31 -13.98
C GLU A 880 -14.11 -9.18 -12.48
N ARG A 881 -15.39 -9.09 -12.12
CA ARG A 881 -15.82 -8.99 -10.71
C ARG A 881 -15.49 -10.24 -9.91
N ILE A 882 -15.63 -11.43 -10.49
CA ILE A 882 -15.19 -12.69 -9.86
C ILE A 882 -13.67 -12.67 -9.67
N GLY A 883 -12.90 -12.26 -10.67
CA GLY A 883 -11.44 -12.14 -10.58
C GLY A 883 -11.00 -11.19 -9.46
N THR A 884 -11.62 -10.01 -9.36
CA THR A 884 -11.33 -9.06 -8.26
C THR A 884 -11.73 -9.60 -6.88
N ALA A 885 -12.84 -10.33 -6.77
CA ALA A 885 -13.24 -10.97 -5.51
C ALA A 885 -12.25 -12.07 -5.09
N ILE A 886 -11.73 -12.86 -6.02
CA ILE A 886 -10.67 -13.86 -5.75
C ILE A 886 -9.38 -13.18 -5.26
N ALA A 887 -8.99 -12.06 -5.89
CA ALA A 887 -7.82 -11.30 -5.46
C ALA A 887 -7.98 -10.72 -4.05
N GLU A 888 -9.15 -10.14 -3.73
CA GLU A 888 -9.45 -9.66 -2.37
C GLU A 888 -9.51 -10.80 -1.35
N GLN A 889 -9.97 -12.00 -1.74
CA GLN A 889 -9.93 -13.18 -0.88
C GLN A 889 -8.50 -13.58 -0.55
N ALA A 890 -7.59 -13.59 -1.54
CA ALA A 890 -6.18 -13.86 -1.32
C ALA A 890 -5.53 -12.82 -0.38
N ALA A 891 -5.80 -11.53 -0.62
CA ALA A 891 -5.31 -10.45 0.23
C ALA A 891 -5.85 -10.54 1.68
N GLN A 892 -7.13 -10.89 1.84
CA GLN A 892 -7.72 -11.13 3.16
C GLN A 892 -7.07 -12.31 3.88
N GLN A 893 -6.76 -13.40 3.16
CA GLN A 893 -6.08 -14.57 3.73
C GLN A 893 -4.65 -14.24 4.17
N GLU A 894 -3.92 -13.46 3.37
CA GLU A 894 -2.58 -12.98 3.73
C GLU A 894 -2.63 -12.09 4.98
N ALA A 895 -3.52 -11.10 5.01
CA ALA A 895 -3.72 -10.24 6.17
C ALA A 895 -4.08 -11.03 7.43
N LEU A 896 -4.92 -12.07 7.31
CA LEU A 896 -5.28 -12.95 8.41
C LEU A 896 -4.07 -13.72 8.93
N SER A 897 -3.26 -14.30 8.06
CA SER A 897 -2.05 -15.05 8.45
C SER A 897 -1.00 -14.14 9.16
N ALA A 898 -0.86 -12.91 8.69
CA ALA A 898 0.00 -11.91 9.32
C ALA A 898 -0.54 -11.51 10.70
N HIS A 899 -1.87 -11.30 10.80
CA HIS A 899 -2.53 -11.01 12.06
C HIS A 899 -2.38 -12.15 13.08
N GLU A 900 -2.62 -13.41 12.69
CA GLU A 900 -2.46 -14.57 13.57
C GLU A 900 -1.04 -14.68 14.16
N THR A 901 -0.02 -14.34 13.36
CA THR A 901 1.38 -14.34 13.81
C THR A 901 1.63 -13.23 14.83
N ILE A 902 1.15 -12.02 14.56
CA ILE A 902 1.29 -10.87 15.45
C ILE A 902 0.50 -11.08 16.74
N GLU A 903 -0.73 -11.57 16.64
CA GLU A 903 -1.59 -11.91 17.77
C GLU A 903 -0.89 -12.92 18.68
N ARG A 904 -0.43 -14.05 18.13
CA ARG A 904 0.25 -15.09 18.91
C ARG A 904 1.46 -14.54 19.64
N LEU A 905 2.27 -13.69 18.98
CA LEU A 905 3.45 -13.08 19.59
C LEU A 905 3.05 -12.07 20.68
N ALA A 906 2.10 -11.19 20.40
CA ALA A 906 1.62 -10.17 21.34
C ALA A 906 1.00 -10.80 22.59
N ASP A 907 0.21 -11.86 22.42
CA ASP A 907 -0.42 -12.61 23.50
C ASP A 907 0.62 -13.35 24.33
N THR A 908 1.60 -13.99 23.67
CA THR A 908 2.73 -14.65 24.35
C THR A 908 3.52 -13.66 25.21
N VAL A 909 3.90 -12.51 24.66
CA VAL A 909 4.68 -11.47 25.36
C VAL A 909 3.89 -10.81 26.48
N SER A 910 2.56 -10.79 26.37
CA SER A 910 1.66 -10.21 27.39
C SER A 910 1.27 -11.18 28.51
N GLY A 911 1.64 -12.47 28.40
CA GLY A 911 1.31 -13.49 29.39
C GLY A 911 -0.05 -14.17 29.19
N HIS A 912 -0.66 -14.04 28.00
CA HIS A 912 -1.85 -14.79 27.60
C HIS A 912 -1.45 -16.10 26.90
N GLU A 913 -2.38 -17.04 26.73
CA GLU A 913 -2.12 -18.28 25.99
C GLU A 913 -1.55 -17.96 24.59
N PRO A 914 -0.49 -18.64 24.11
CA PRO A 914 0.07 -19.92 24.57
C PRO A 914 1.14 -19.82 25.68
N ASN A 915 1.32 -18.67 26.35
CA ASN A 915 2.29 -18.52 27.42
C ASN A 915 1.91 -19.34 28.67
N THR A 916 2.64 -20.45 28.89
CA THR A 916 2.40 -21.37 30.01
C THR A 916 2.80 -20.81 31.38
N LYS A 917 3.74 -19.83 31.42
CA LYS A 917 4.19 -19.16 32.64
C LYS A 917 3.24 -18.04 33.09
N ARG A 918 2.31 -17.59 32.23
CA ARG A 918 1.35 -16.50 32.51
C ARG A 918 2.01 -15.22 33.02
N MET A 919 3.20 -14.93 32.50
CA MET A 919 4.03 -13.79 32.85
C MET A 919 4.26 -12.95 31.60
N SER A 920 4.21 -11.62 31.74
CA SER A 920 4.67 -10.74 30.67
C SER A 920 6.17 -10.90 30.45
N LEU A 921 6.68 -10.53 29.28
CA LEU A 921 8.12 -10.56 28.97
C LEU A 921 8.94 -9.78 30.00
N GLU A 922 8.46 -8.62 30.42
CA GLU A 922 9.13 -7.84 31.46
C GLU A 922 9.19 -8.60 32.79
N THR A 923 8.06 -9.19 33.23
CA THR A 923 7.99 -9.94 34.48
C THR A 923 8.88 -11.19 34.43
N PHE A 924 8.95 -11.85 33.28
CA PHE A 924 9.81 -13.01 33.07
C PHE A 924 11.30 -12.66 33.24
N ILE A 925 11.73 -11.52 32.70
CA ILE A 925 13.11 -11.05 32.85
C ILE A 925 13.39 -10.67 34.31
N LEU A 926 12.48 -9.91 34.93
CA LEU A 926 12.62 -9.52 36.33
C LEU A 926 12.64 -10.71 37.30
N ALA A 927 11.92 -11.79 36.99
CA ALA A 927 11.98 -13.03 37.75
C ALA A 927 13.37 -13.68 37.67
N ALA A 928 13.98 -13.70 36.47
CA ALA A 928 15.34 -14.21 36.30
C ALA A 928 16.38 -13.36 37.05
N GLU A 929 16.24 -12.03 37.04
CA GLU A 929 17.10 -11.14 37.85
C GLU A 929 16.98 -11.46 39.34
N LEU A 930 15.73 -11.64 39.81
CA LEU A 930 15.46 -11.92 41.21
C LEU A 930 16.03 -13.27 41.64
N GLU A 931 15.98 -14.27 40.77
CA GLU A 931 16.58 -15.59 41.00
C GLU A 931 18.10 -15.48 41.20
N GLU A 932 18.80 -14.74 40.33
CA GLU A 932 20.25 -14.48 40.49
C GLU A 932 20.57 -13.77 41.81
N ILE A 933 19.78 -12.75 42.18
CA ILE A 933 19.94 -12.02 43.44
C ILE A 933 19.78 -12.96 44.64
N VAL A 934 18.74 -13.80 44.62
CA VAL A 934 18.46 -14.77 45.69
C VAL A 934 19.60 -15.79 45.81
N ILE A 935 20.17 -16.23 44.70
CA ILE A 935 21.33 -17.13 44.69
C ILE A 935 22.54 -16.46 45.33
N ALA A 936 22.90 -15.23 44.92
CA ALA A 936 24.02 -14.48 45.47
C ALA A 936 23.84 -14.18 46.97
N ALA A 937 22.64 -13.77 47.38
CA ALA A 937 22.30 -13.49 48.77
C ALA A 937 22.43 -14.72 49.67
N ASN A 938 22.05 -15.90 49.18
CA ASN A 938 22.07 -17.13 49.95
C ASN A 938 23.47 -17.60 50.34
N VAL A 939 24.51 -17.24 49.57
CA VAL A 939 25.90 -17.52 49.94
C VAL A 939 26.20 -16.91 51.31
N ARG A 940 25.88 -15.63 51.49
CA ARG A 940 26.15 -14.90 52.73
C ARG A 940 25.13 -15.16 53.83
N LEU A 941 23.87 -15.41 53.47
CA LEU A 941 22.85 -15.76 54.44
C LEU A 941 23.15 -17.12 55.12
N ALA A 942 23.73 -18.07 54.38
CA ALA A 942 24.14 -19.35 54.95
C ALA A 942 25.21 -19.15 56.04
N ASP A 943 26.22 -18.32 55.79
CA ASP A 943 27.28 -18.03 56.77
C ASP A 943 26.70 -17.29 57.99
N MET A 944 25.94 -16.21 57.76
CA MET A 944 25.35 -15.38 58.83
C MET A 944 24.31 -16.10 59.69
N SER A 945 23.58 -17.08 59.12
CA SER A 945 22.56 -17.84 59.84
C SER A 945 23.04 -19.22 60.31
N SER A 946 24.34 -19.54 60.16
CA SER A 946 24.88 -20.87 60.40
C SER A 946 24.12 -21.98 59.65
N GLY A 947 23.66 -21.68 58.42
CA GLY A 947 22.92 -22.58 57.54
C GLY A 947 21.42 -22.72 57.85
N ARG A 948 20.88 -21.95 58.80
CA ARG A 948 19.47 -22.06 59.22
C ARG A 948 18.47 -21.53 58.19
N TYR A 949 18.78 -20.41 57.53
CA TYR A 949 17.83 -19.75 56.63
C TYR A 949 18.33 -19.70 55.20
N ARG A 950 17.41 -19.93 54.25
CA ARG A 950 17.66 -19.79 52.81
C ARG A 950 16.48 -19.07 52.14
N LEU A 951 16.77 -18.04 51.37
CA LEU A 951 15.81 -17.35 50.51
C LEU A 951 15.45 -18.26 49.31
N GLN A 952 14.17 -18.35 48.98
CA GLN A 952 13.66 -19.08 47.81
C GLN A 952 12.81 -18.13 46.97
N HIS A 953 13.03 -18.16 45.65
CA HIS A 953 12.17 -17.52 44.69
C HIS A 953 10.89 -18.35 44.49
N SER A 954 9.74 -17.70 44.35
CA SER A 954 8.44 -18.34 44.14
C SER A 954 7.76 -17.83 42.87
N ASP A 955 7.38 -18.79 42.03
CA ASP A 955 6.60 -18.62 40.79
C ASP A 955 5.09 -18.51 41.04
N GLU A 956 4.62 -18.77 42.28
CA GLU A 956 3.20 -18.84 42.57
C GLU A 956 2.50 -17.47 42.49
N ARG A 957 1.35 -17.46 41.81
CA ARG A 957 0.53 -16.27 41.65
C ARG A 957 -0.38 -16.08 42.87
N VAL A 958 -0.10 -15.08 43.69
CA VAL A 958 -0.96 -14.71 44.84
C VAL A 958 -1.97 -13.65 44.38
N GLY A 959 -3.22 -14.06 44.09
CA GLY A 959 -4.31 -13.16 43.69
C GLY A 959 -4.11 -12.47 42.32
N ASN A 960 -4.33 -11.14 42.27
CA ASN A 960 -4.15 -10.32 41.06
C ASN A 960 -2.69 -9.87 40.82
N ALA A 961 -1.74 -10.34 41.64
CA ALA A 961 -0.34 -9.94 41.52
C ALA A 961 0.38 -10.62 40.35
N SER A 962 1.44 -9.97 39.84
CA SER A 962 2.36 -10.52 38.84
C SER A 962 2.99 -11.81 39.37
N ALA A 963 2.90 -12.91 38.62
CA ALA A 963 3.53 -14.19 38.95
C ALA A 963 5.07 -14.08 38.84
N GLY A 964 5.83 -14.86 39.62
CA GLY A 964 7.29 -14.96 39.50
C GLY A 964 8.13 -13.86 40.18
N LEU A 965 7.57 -13.09 41.11
CA LEU A 965 8.33 -12.13 41.93
C LEU A 965 8.19 -12.39 43.44
N GLY A 966 7.78 -13.60 43.85
CA GLY A 966 7.67 -13.98 45.26
C GLY A 966 9.02 -14.34 45.87
N ILE A 967 9.19 -14.03 47.17
CA ILE A 967 10.35 -14.47 47.96
C ILE A 967 9.84 -15.13 49.24
N ASP A 968 10.16 -16.40 49.40
CA ASP A 968 9.91 -17.18 50.60
C ASP A 968 11.21 -17.48 51.34
N ILE A 969 11.10 -17.89 52.60
CA ILE A 969 12.23 -18.29 53.42
C ILE A 969 12.06 -19.74 53.82
N PHE A 970 13.01 -20.56 53.41
CA PHE A 970 13.17 -21.92 53.86
C PHE A 970 13.97 -21.94 55.17
N ASP A 971 13.36 -22.49 56.22
CA ASP A 971 14.01 -22.74 57.50
C ASP A 971 14.48 -24.20 57.55
N SER A 972 15.80 -24.40 57.52
CA SER A 972 16.44 -25.72 57.52
C SER A 972 16.16 -26.54 58.78
N PHE A 973 15.88 -25.88 59.92
CA PHE A 973 15.60 -26.59 61.18
C PHE A 973 14.16 -27.09 61.26
N THR A 974 13.22 -26.41 60.59
CA THR A 974 11.82 -26.83 60.53
C THR A 974 11.44 -27.51 59.21
N SER A 975 12.32 -27.46 58.20
CA SER A 975 12.11 -27.95 56.82
C SER A 975 10.85 -27.39 56.16
N LYS A 976 10.46 -26.16 56.52
CA LYS A 976 9.28 -25.49 55.99
C LYS A 976 9.65 -24.17 55.32
N SER A 977 9.03 -23.89 54.19
CA SER A 977 9.03 -22.56 53.58
C SER A 977 7.93 -21.72 54.20
N ARG A 978 8.26 -20.49 54.57
CA ARG A 978 7.32 -19.51 55.12
C ARG A 978 7.55 -18.14 54.46
N PRO A 979 6.52 -17.29 54.35
CA PRO A 979 6.67 -15.96 53.79
C PRO A 979 7.67 -15.11 54.58
N ALA A 980 8.39 -14.21 53.91
CA ALA A 980 9.42 -13.38 54.53
C ALA A 980 8.91 -12.47 55.66
N HIS A 981 7.62 -12.14 55.70
CA HIS A 981 7.00 -11.33 56.78
C HIS A 981 6.92 -12.04 58.14
N SER A 982 7.21 -13.35 58.20
CA SER A 982 7.16 -14.14 59.43
C SER A 982 8.47 -14.16 60.25
N LEU A 983 9.50 -13.45 59.79
CA LEU A 983 10.80 -13.35 60.46
C LEU A 983 10.77 -12.42 61.69
N SER A 984 11.61 -12.70 62.68
CA SER A 984 11.86 -11.78 63.82
C SER A 984 12.74 -10.58 63.42
N GLY A 985 12.87 -9.57 64.29
CA GLY A 985 13.61 -8.34 64.00
C GLY A 985 15.10 -8.55 63.63
N GLY A 986 15.81 -9.43 64.35
CA GLY A 986 17.21 -9.77 64.04
C GLY A 986 17.36 -10.62 62.79
N GLU A 987 16.43 -11.55 62.55
CA GLU A 987 16.45 -12.42 61.36
C GLU A 987 16.10 -11.67 60.08
N THR A 988 15.16 -10.72 60.17
CA THR A 988 14.83 -9.79 59.08
C THR A 988 16.05 -8.96 58.71
N PHE A 989 16.83 -8.52 59.70
CA PHE A 989 18.06 -7.78 59.45
C PHE A 989 19.07 -8.64 58.67
N LEU A 990 19.39 -9.84 59.14
CA LEU A 990 20.33 -10.75 58.45
C LEU A 990 19.88 -11.09 57.02
N ALA A 991 18.60 -11.42 56.83
CA ALA A 991 18.05 -11.71 55.51
C ALA A 991 18.10 -10.49 54.58
N SER A 992 17.80 -9.29 55.10
CA SER A 992 17.86 -8.04 54.33
C SER A 992 19.29 -7.63 53.98
N LEU A 993 20.25 -7.83 54.89
CA LEU A 993 21.67 -7.55 54.67
C LEU A 993 22.25 -8.50 53.61
N ALA A 994 21.97 -9.80 53.72
CA ALA A 994 22.37 -10.79 52.72
C ALA A 994 21.79 -10.48 51.33
N LEU A 995 20.51 -10.10 51.28
CA LEU A 995 19.83 -9.72 50.03
C LEU A 995 20.41 -8.45 49.42
N ALA A 996 20.77 -7.46 50.25
CA ALA A 996 21.39 -6.24 49.78
C ALA A 996 22.79 -6.46 49.21
N LEU A 997 23.58 -7.31 49.87
CA LEU A 997 24.91 -7.71 49.38
C LEU A 997 24.80 -8.50 48.07
N GLY A 998 23.85 -9.44 47.98
CA GLY A 998 23.59 -10.21 46.75
C GLY A 998 23.10 -9.32 45.61
N LEU A 999 22.23 -8.34 45.88
CA LEU A 999 21.81 -7.35 44.88
C LEU A 999 22.99 -6.51 44.40
N ALA A 1000 23.82 -6.00 45.32
CA ALA A 1000 24.98 -5.20 44.96
C ALA A 1000 25.95 -5.98 44.07
N GLU A 1001 26.14 -7.27 44.32
CA GLU A 1001 26.97 -8.16 43.50
C GLU A 1001 26.39 -8.35 42.08
N VAL A 1002 25.12 -8.72 41.97
CA VAL A 1002 24.44 -8.94 40.67
C VAL A 1002 24.38 -7.65 39.84
N VAL A 1003 24.09 -6.51 40.48
CA VAL A 1003 24.08 -5.19 39.82
C VAL A 1003 25.48 -4.80 39.34
N THR A 1004 26.52 -5.07 40.15
CA THR A 1004 27.92 -4.78 39.77
C THR A 1004 28.39 -5.65 38.58
N GLY A 1005 27.95 -6.92 38.52
CA GLY A 1005 28.19 -7.79 37.37
C GLY A 1005 27.43 -7.36 36.11
N ARG A 1006 26.21 -6.85 36.29
CA ARG A 1006 25.28 -6.26 35.30
C ARG A 1006 25.81 -5.01 34.59
N ALA A 1007 26.21 -4.02 35.38
CA ALA A 1007 26.39 -2.62 34.97
C ALA A 1007 27.77 -2.31 34.36
N GLY A 1008 28.25 -3.16 33.43
CA GLY A 1008 29.43 -2.84 32.61
C GLY A 1008 30.77 -2.76 33.37
N GLY A 1009 30.86 -3.28 34.60
CA GLY A 1009 32.13 -3.42 35.32
C GLY A 1009 32.56 -2.23 36.19
N VAL A 1010 31.66 -1.28 36.52
CA VAL A 1010 31.94 -0.27 37.54
C VAL A 1010 31.98 -0.94 38.92
N ARG A 1011 33.16 -1.42 39.33
CA ARG A 1011 33.40 -1.97 40.68
C ARG A 1011 33.17 -0.89 41.72
N LEU A 1012 32.20 -1.04 42.62
CA LEU A 1012 32.01 -0.12 43.74
C LEU A 1012 32.86 -0.57 44.93
N ASP A 1013 33.89 0.21 45.24
CA ASP A 1013 34.89 -0.15 46.25
C ASP A 1013 34.56 0.48 47.60
N THR A 1014 33.62 1.42 47.68
CA THR A 1014 33.17 2.06 48.93
C THR A 1014 31.70 1.75 49.22
N LEU A 1015 31.41 1.20 50.40
CA LEU A 1015 30.04 0.86 50.85
C LEU A 1015 29.80 1.46 52.24
N PHE A 1016 28.64 2.12 52.44
CA PHE A 1016 28.24 2.65 53.74
C PHE A 1016 27.07 1.88 54.33
N ILE A 1017 27.14 1.54 55.62
CA ILE A 1017 26.10 0.83 56.38
C ILE A 1017 25.56 1.71 57.50
N ASP A 1018 24.30 2.14 57.41
CA ASP A 1018 23.65 3.01 58.39
C ASP A 1018 22.57 2.24 59.19
N GLU A 1019 22.92 1.88 60.44
CA GLU A 1019 22.04 1.28 61.47
C GLU A 1019 21.56 -0.19 61.26
N GLY A 1020 20.97 -0.77 62.33
CA GLY A 1020 20.42 -2.15 62.39
C GLY A 1020 21.20 -3.14 63.27
N PHE A 1021 22.43 -2.81 63.65
CA PHE A 1021 23.26 -3.62 64.56
C PHE A 1021 22.79 -3.57 66.02
N GLY A 1022 21.97 -2.59 66.40
CA GLY A 1022 21.47 -2.43 67.78
C GLY A 1022 20.33 -3.39 68.16
N SER A 1023 19.70 -4.05 67.19
CA SER A 1023 18.68 -5.09 67.42
C SER A 1023 19.23 -6.50 67.44
N LEU A 1024 20.56 -6.66 67.27
CA LEU A 1024 21.24 -7.95 67.29
C LEU A 1024 21.68 -8.28 68.73
N ASP A 1025 21.55 -9.55 69.10
CA ASP A 1025 22.23 -10.07 70.27
C ASP A 1025 23.76 -10.09 70.05
N PRO A 1026 24.57 -10.16 71.12
CA PRO A 1026 26.03 -10.13 71.02
C PRO A 1026 26.63 -11.21 70.11
N ASP A 1027 26.06 -12.43 70.12
CA ASP A 1027 26.56 -13.57 69.36
C ASP A 1027 26.31 -13.37 67.85
N THR A 1028 25.11 -12.89 67.50
CA THR A 1028 24.76 -12.57 66.11
C THR A 1028 25.51 -11.34 65.58
N LEU A 1029 25.82 -10.36 66.45
CA LEU A 1029 26.64 -9.21 66.10
C LEU A 1029 28.07 -9.64 65.74
N GLU A 1030 28.65 -10.60 66.46
CA GLU A 1030 30.01 -11.12 66.19
C GLU A 1030 30.08 -11.83 64.82
N ILE A 1031 29.09 -12.66 64.50
CA ILE A 1031 29.00 -13.35 63.19
C ILE A 1031 28.83 -12.34 62.05
N ALA A 1032 27.99 -11.32 62.25
CA ALA A 1032 27.82 -10.25 61.27
C ALA A 1032 29.12 -9.46 61.06
N MET A 1033 29.87 -9.19 62.14
CA MET A 1033 31.18 -8.53 62.07
C MET A 1033 32.23 -9.36 61.33
N GLN A 1034 32.29 -10.68 61.58
CA GLN A 1034 33.19 -11.58 60.84
C GLN A 1034 32.89 -11.58 59.33
N THR A 1035 31.61 -11.60 58.96
CA THR A 1035 31.18 -11.56 57.55
C THR A 1035 31.55 -10.23 56.86
N LEU A 1036 31.49 -9.11 57.60
CA LEU A 1036 31.92 -7.80 57.12
C LEU A 1036 33.45 -7.73 56.97
N ASP A 1037 34.20 -8.39 57.85
CA ASP A 1037 35.66 -8.49 57.77
C ASP A 1037 36.14 -9.34 56.58
N GLU A 1038 35.34 -10.30 56.10
CA GLU A 1038 35.61 -11.00 54.85
C GLU A 1038 35.44 -10.09 53.62
N LEU A 1039 34.48 -9.17 53.63
CA LEU A 1039 34.29 -8.19 52.56
C LEU A 1039 35.49 -7.23 52.45
N ARG A 1040 36.14 -6.89 53.59
CA ARG A 1040 37.43 -6.17 53.61
C ARG A 1040 38.50 -6.88 52.78
N SER A 1041 38.62 -8.20 52.91
CA SER A 1041 39.66 -8.97 52.20
C SER A 1041 39.53 -8.92 50.66
N GLY A 1042 38.35 -8.55 50.16
CA GLY A 1042 38.06 -8.35 48.75
C GLY A 1042 38.47 -6.98 48.19
N GLY A 1043 39.13 -6.13 48.97
CA GLY A 1043 39.61 -4.81 48.55
C GLY A 1043 38.54 -3.71 48.57
N ARG A 1044 37.45 -3.90 49.31
CA ARG A 1044 36.39 -2.89 49.50
C ARG A 1044 36.57 -2.16 50.84
N THR A 1045 36.41 -0.85 50.82
CA THR A 1045 36.38 0.02 52.00
C THR A 1045 34.94 0.14 52.50
N VAL A 1046 34.64 -0.45 53.65
CA VAL A 1046 33.30 -0.43 54.26
C VAL A 1046 33.25 0.60 55.39
N GLY A 1047 32.34 1.56 55.30
CA GLY A 1047 32.08 2.55 56.34
C GLY A 1047 30.83 2.20 57.14
N ILE A 1048 30.96 1.93 58.43
CA ILE A 1048 29.81 1.62 59.30
C ILE A 1048 29.43 2.85 60.11
N ILE A 1049 28.15 3.18 60.15
CA ILE A 1049 27.57 4.20 61.03
C ILE A 1049 26.82 3.48 62.15
N SER A 1050 27.38 3.52 63.37
CA SER A 1050 26.77 2.87 64.53
C SER A 1050 27.02 3.63 65.82
N HIS A 1051 26.10 3.47 66.77
CA HIS A 1051 26.23 3.98 68.15
C HIS A 1051 26.53 2.86 69.16
N VAL A 1052 26.50 1.59 68.73
CA VAL A 1052 26.73 0.41 69.56
C VAL A 1052 28.15 0.43 70.13
N GLU A 1053 28.28 0.31 71.45
CA GLU A 1053 29.60 0.38 72.11
C GLU A 1053 30.52 -0.77 71.73
N ALA A 1054 29.99 -2.00 71.58
CA ALA A 1054 30.76 -3.18 71.17
C ALA A 1054 31.51 -2.99 69.83
N MET A 1055 30.93 -2.24 68.88
CA MET A 1055 31.58 -1.98 67.59
C MET A 1055 32.73 -0.96 67.71
N LYS A 1056 32.67 -0.04 68.68
CA LYS A 1056 33.75 0.94 68.94
C LYS A 1056 35.01 0.30 69.50
N GLU A 1057 34.88 -0.88 70.11
CA GLU A 1057 36.01 -1.64 70.64
C GLU A 1057 36.64 -2.54 69.57
N GLN A 1058 35.83 -3.04 68.63
CA GLN A 1058 36.28 -3.98 67.59
C GLN A 1058 36.88 -3.30 66.35
N ILE A 1059 36.44 -2.07 65.99
CA ILE A 1059 36.93 -1.35 64.80
C ILE A 1059 37.92 -0.26 65.23
N PRO A 1060 39.24 -0.40 64.97
CA PRO A 1060 40.26 0.55 65.41
C PRO A 1060 40.17 1.90 64.71
N ALA A 1061 39.88 1.89 63.40
CA ALA A 1061 39.86 3.07 62.55
C ALA A 1061 38.52 3.81 62.69
N GLN A 1062 38.54 5.03 63.23
CA GLN A 1062 37.31 5.74 63.62
C GLN A 1062 37.26 7.19 63.11
N LEU A 1063 36.15 7.52 62.45
CA LEU A 1063 35.72 8.89 62.21
C LEU A 1063 34.77 9.31 63.34
N ARG A 1064 35.28 10.06 64.31
CA ARG A 1064 34.49 10.53 65.44
C ARG A 1064 33.89 11.90 65.16
N VAL A 1065 32.57 11.96 65.16
CA VAL A 1065 31.79 13.19 65.04
C VAL A 1065 31.36 13.65 66.45
N SER A 1066 31.89 14.80 66.87
CA SER A 1066 31.59 15.41 68.16
C SER A 1066 30.90 16.75 67.99
N VAL A 1067 29.99 17.07 68.92
CA VAL A 1067 29.33 18.37 68.97
C VAL A 1067 30.24 19.35 69.73
N ALA A 1068 30.64 20.42 69.08
CA ALA A 1068 31.43 21.51 69.62
C ALA A 1068 30.59 22.38 70.60
N PRO A 1069 31.23 23.20 71.45
CA PRO A 1069 30.53 24.03 72.44
C PRO A 1069 29.55 25.06 71.85
N ASP A 1070 29.73 25.44 70.57
CA ASP A 1070 28.85 26.35 69.83
C ASP A 1070 27.67 25.64 69.16
N GLY A 1071 27.53 24.32 69.39
CA GLY A 1071 26.46 23.48 68.83
C GLY A 1071 26.76 22.93 67.44
N SER A 1072 27.81 23.41 66.77
CA SER A 1072 28.27 22.86 65.50
C SER A 1072 28.93 21.48 65.70
N SER A 1073 29.10 20.71 64.64
CA SER A 1073 29.79 19.42 64.69
C SER A 1073 31.19 19.51 64.10
N ASP A 1074 32.14 18.85 64.73
CA ASP A 1074 33.51 18.69 64.27
C ASP A 1074 33.83 17.20 64.06
N ILE A 1075 34.68 16.92 63.07
CA ILE A 1075 35.11 15.58 62.70
C ILE A 1075 36.56 15.40 63.12
N THR A 1076 36.83 14.31 63.83
CA THR A 1076 38.18 13.90 64.21
C THR A 1076 38.45 12.50 63.71
N ALA A 1077 39.49 12.34 62.90
CA ALA A 1077 40.03 11.05 62.48
C ALA A 1077 40.88 10.47 63.62
N ARG A 1078 40.74 9.17 63.90
CA ARG A 1078 41.51 8.46 64.92
C ARG A 1078 41.92 7.07 64.47
#